data_AF-A0A094GZ43-F1
#
_entry.id   AF-A0A094GZ43-F1
#
_cell.length_a   1.000
_cell.length_b   1.000
_cell.length_c   1.000
_cell.angle_alpha   90.00
_cell.angle_beta   90.00
_cell.angle_gamma   90.00
#
_symmetry.space_group_name_H-M   'P 1'
#
loop_
_entity.id
_entity.type
_entity.pdbx_description
1 polymer ?
#
loop_
_entity_poly.entity_id
_entity_poly.type
_entity_poly.pdbx_seq_one_letter_code
_entity_poly.pdbx_strand_id
1 'polypeptide(L)'
;MKYQAILVAELLTFVFSTGVVGVDSPASWVTSSDGVYKLSYFDAPVKGAGNPGSGSTWELQVDDTSSGHKQSITGFGAAVTDATVSVFSALSESQKTALLADLLTTSTNDGVAFSLFRHTIAASDLSGTVYAYSDEIDPDLANFDLKPEGKDMLSWLSQFKAMNSAIKVLGSTWSPPGWMKLNGVMDGTTTDNNLDHKYAGEFAQYFVKYIQAFKDGGVDVDAITIQNEPLNSQAGYPTMYVAADESTSLIQNNIGPALKSAGLATEIWAYDHNTDVPAYPQAVLDGAGSFVNTVAWHCYAQNNDWGVLTQFHEKNPNVAQYQTECWTSPTNTWYSTIDFVMGPMQNWASGSIAWTLGSDTNNGPHLPGGCGTCRGLIVVDTGAGTYSKTLDYYLMGQFSRFVPRGATALATTGSKDYGGGQKFEAVSFVEADGSRTVVVQNNFSNEVFLTVTFKGGETWSGTVYKESLTTWQLPPASGSSRQNLSAAHLEKRRMADRESQRAGRERTKNHIRHLEKLVESLQKTEDNDRLGALMEQCQKLRGQNEQLMSVISNIGRMCKSIEHPDETRTRPGASPGVAFKTAIEPDLHQQPLHTGITAASMRPWVPAHEDQPESWWNQNGLSEAEGMHQVPSNPLLSYLHPSLPNLNSPTQSQASPIQTLHTVPRTFPAPQTANETTAEVVNNILSKAELFTVLSTHPDDDADIAIRAVLNGWNSVRQTDSLDDGWESISKVDQQAFLSCGLIERLAILHVMRLKLRHAVDPTSENLERLPSFMHPRPTQNLIQHPIMVDYFVWPDLRDLLILSPYKSMKSADVVKFVSIFVKSIRFQWPYDLCDSFTKNPHSGLYSFSNTFCKQFEDIRSWMLDSDFFVMCPQMIGYIPIHNPGPGRVPGGFLDQENFVGETIEQQQRAQNDTEEPDWTDVLIPT
;
A
#
# COMPACT_ATOMS: atom_id res chain seq x y z
N MET A 1 -7.63 5.68 -51.65
CA MET A 1 -7.74 5.66 -50.17
C MET A 1 -6.62 6.51 -49.55
N LYS A 2 -6.70 7.85 -49.61
CA LYS A 2 -5.78 8.77 -48.89
C LYS A 2 -6.48 9.98 -48.26
N TYR A 3 -7.61 10.43 -48.83
CA TYR A 3 -8.37 11.59 -48.30
C TYR A 3 -9.20 11.31 -47.03
N GLN A 4 -9.61 10.07 -46.74
CA GLN A 4 -10.32 9.76 -45.49
C GLN A 4 -9.40 9.71 -44.26
N ALA A 5 -8.11 9.42 -44.42
CA ALA A 5 -7.15 9.42 -43.30
C ALA A 5 -6.86 10.86 -42.80
N ILE A 6 -6.79 11.82 -43.73
CA ILE A 6 -6.54 13.24 -43.40
C ILE A 6 -7.75 13.84 -42.67
N LEU A 7 -8.97 13.55 -43.14
CA LEU A 7 -10.21 14.02 -42.48
C LEU A 7 -10.36 13.49 -41.03
N VAL A 8 -9.88 12.28 -40.73
CA VAL A 8 -9.87 11.76 -39.34
C VAL A 8 -8.83 12.51 -38.48
N ALA A 9 -7.66 12.85 -39.03
CA ALA A 9 -6.65 13.63 -38.33
C ALA A 9 -7.08 15.09 -38.08
N GLU A 10 -7.80 15.71 -39.02
CA GLU A 10 -8.32 17.08 -38.90
C GLU A 10 -9.57 17.18 -37.99
N LEU A 11 -10.32 16.08 -37.80
CA LEU A 11 -11.36 15.99 -36.77
C LEU A 11 -10.79 15.74 -35.36
N LEU A 12 -9.70 14.99 -35.23
CA LEU A 12 -9.03 14.74 -33.95
C LEU A 12 -8.27 15.96 -33.39
N THR A 13 -7.92 16.95 -34.21
CA THR A 13 -7.27 18.18 -33.74
C THR A 13 -8.21 19.23 -33.14
N PHE A 14 -9.53 18.98 -33.10
CA PHE A 14 -10.51 19.93 -32.52
C PHE A 14 -10.90 19.66 -31.05
N VAL A 15 -10.32 18.65 -30.40
CA VAL A 15 -10.55 18.35 -28.95
C VAL A 15 -9.24 18.29 -28.15
N PHE A 16 -8.25 19.10 -28.52
CA PHE A 16 -7.12 19.46 -27.64
C PHE A 16 -7.38 20.80 -26.95
N SER A 17 -8.52 20.86 -26.24
CA SER A 17 -8.83 21.93 -25.28
C SER A 17 -8.55 21.42 -23.87
N THR A 18 -7.45 21.88 -23.27
CA THR A 18 -7.26 21.86 -21.81
C THR A 18 -8.08 22.96 -21.11
N GLY A 19 -8.90 23.71 -21.86
CA GLY A 19 -9.98 24.50 -21.29
C GLY A 19 -11.07 23.57 -20.77
N VAL A 20 -11.25 23.62 -19.45
CA VAL A 20 -12.41 23.07 -18.72
C VAL A 20 -13.68 23.35 -19.52
N VAL A 21 -14.45 22.31 -19.84
CA VAL A 21 -15.84 22.47 -20.29
C VAL A 21 -16.61 22.96 -19.07
N GLY A 22 -16.84 24.27 -19.01
CA GLY A 22 -17.41 24.92 -17.83
C GLY A 22 -18.71 24.27 -17.42
N VAL A 23 -18.88 24.05 -16.11
CA VAL A 23 -20.07 23.41 -15.55
C VAL A 23 -21.25 24.37 -15.71
N ASP A 24 -21.98 24.28 -16.82
CA ASP A 24 -23.15 25.13 -17.11
C ASP A 24 -24.45 24.59 -16.43
N SER A 25 -24.43 23.34 -15.94
CA SER A 25 -25.54 22.65 -15.26
C SER A 25 -25.03 21.77 -14.11
N PRO A 26 -25.80 21.57 -13.02
CA PRO A 26 -25.43 20.65 -11.95
C PRO A 26 -25.43 19.19 -12.42
N ALA A 27 -24.51 18.37 -11.89
CA ALA A 27 -24.39 16.94 -12.18
C ALA A 27 -23.83 16.16 -10.98
N SER A 28 -24.02 14.84 -10.98
CA SER A 28 -23.62 13.93 -9.89
C SER A 28 -23.09 12.60 -10.44
N TRP A 29 -22.02 12.07 -9.83
CA TRP A 29 -21.44 10.77 -10.16
C TRP A 29 -21.12 9.96 -8.90
N VAL A 30 -21.39 8.65 -8.92
CA VAL A 30 -21.25 7.75 -7.77
C VAL A 30 -20.30 6.59 -8.09
N THR A 31 -19.51 6.21 -7.07
CA THR A 31 -18.79 4.94 -6.98
C THR A 31 -19.19 4.27 -5.66
N SER A 32 -19.75 3.06 -5.69
CA SER A 32 -20.31 2.36 -4.50
C SER A 32 -19.50 1.13 -4.08
N SER A 33 -19.57 0.77 -2.79
CA SER A 33 -18.89 -0.39 -2.19
C SER A 33 -19.18 -1.71 -2.89
N ASP A 34 -20.44 -1.90 -3.29
CA ASP A 34 -20.95 -3.06 -4.04
C ASP A 34 -20.60 -3.06 -5.53
N GLY A 35 -19.97 -1.99 -6.03
CA GLY A 35 -19.59 -1.84 -7.43
C GLY A 35 -20.77 -1.72 -8.41
N VAL A 36 -21.99 -1.47 -7.93
CA VAL A 36 -23.17 -1.18 -8.77
C VAL A 36 -22.97 0.14 -9.53
N TYR A 37 -22.40 1.14 -8.85
CA TYR A 37 -21.99 2.40 -9.45
C TYR A 37 -20.47 2.48 -9.49
N LYS A 38 -19.93 2.92 -10.64
CA LYS A 38 -18.49 3.07 -10.91
C LYS A 38 -18.28 4.29 -11.80
N LEU A 39 -17.91 5.44 -11.21
CA LEU A 39 -17.94 6.76 -11.88
C LEU A 39 -19.23 7.00 -12.69
N SER A 40 -20.35 6.50 -12.17
CA SER A 40 -21.61 6.40 -12.89
C SER A 40 -22.51 7.58 -12.57
N TYR A 41 -23.21 8.13 -13.58
CA TYR A 41 -24.17 9.22 -13.37
C TYR A 41 -25.24 8.84 -12.32
N PHE A 42 -25.58 9.79 -11.48
CA PHE A 42 -26.62 9.69 -10.46
C PHE A 42 -27.50 10.94 -10.47
N ASP A 43 -28.54 10.99 -9.63
CA ASP A 43 -29.43 12.14 -9.53
C ASP A 43 -28.64 13.41 -9.18
N ALA A 44 -28.80 14.44 -10.02
CA ALA A 44 -28.09 15.71 -9.89
C ALA A 44 -28.64 16.55 -8.74
N PRO A 45 -27.79 17.26 -7.97
CA PRO A 45 -28.24 18.13 -6.91
C PRO A 45 -29.09 19.30 -7.45
N VAL A 46 -30.15 19.65 -6.72
CA VAL A 46 -31.06 20.74 -7.03
C VAL A 46 -30.73 21.98 -6.18
N LYS A 47 -30.98 23.17 -6.73
CA LYS A 47 -30.74 24.42 -6.01
C LYS A 47 -31.86 24.69 -4.98
N GLY A 48 -31.46 25.09 -3.77
CA GLY A 48 -32.29 25.19 -2.57
C GLY A 48 -32.08 24.00 -1.62
N ALA A 49 -32.69 24.05 -0.44
CA ALA A 49 -32.61 22.99 0.58
C ALA A 49 -33.49 21.75 0.30
N GLY A 50 -34.26 21.77 -0.79
CA GLY A 50 -35.06 20.62 -1.23
C GLY A 50 -36.14 20.19 -0.23
N ASN A 51 -36.40 18.89 -0.16
CA ASN A 51 -37.28 18.28 0.83
C ASN A 51 -36.86 16.81 1.06
N PRO A 52 -36.29 16.45 2.23
CA PRO A 52 -35.87 15.08 2.53
C PRO A 52 -37.03 14.12 2.85
N GLY A 53 -38.26 14.62 2.98
CA GLY A 53 -39.40 13.83 3.45
C GLY A 53 -39.17 13.29 4.86
N SER A 54 -38.93 11.98 4.98
CA SER A 54 -38.59 11.31 6.23
C SER A 54 -37.28 10.51 6.14
N GLY A 55 -36.40 10.85 5.19
CA GLY A 55 -35.08 10.23 5.05
C GLY A 55 -34.05 10.79 6.03
N SER A 56 -32.94 10.06 6.21
CA SER A 56 -31.75 10.55 6.91
C SER A 56 -31.22 11.82 6.24
N THR A 57 -30.89 12.85 7.01
CA THR A 57 -30.40 14.14 6.50
C THR A 57 -28.96 14.40 6.91
N TRP A 58 -28.25 15.21 6.12
CA TRP A 58 -26.95 15.76 6.48
C TRP A 58 -26.80 17.19 5.99
N GLU A 59 -26.02 17.99 6.70
CA GLU A 59 -25.72 19.38 6.35
C GLU A 59 -24.21 19.63 6.25
N LEU A 60 -23.79 20.33 5.20
CA LEU A 60 -22.44 20.85 5.03
C LEU A 60 -22.47 22.36 4.82
N GLN A 61 -21.51 23.07 5.39
CA GLN A 61 -21.29 24.51 5.16
C GLN A 61 -19.93 24.71 4.48
N VAL A 62 -19.91 25.42 3.36
CA VAL A 62 -18.71 25.65 2.53
C VAL A 62 -18.44 27.15 2.40
N ASP A 63 -17.23 27.59 2.73
CA ASP A 63 -16.78 28.95 2.47
C ASP A 63 -16.18 29.04 1.05
N ASP A 64 -17.03 29.31 0.06
CA ASP A 64 -16.63 29.63 -1.33
C ASP A 64 -16.28 31.11 -1.55
N THR A 65 -15.98 31.83 -0.47
CA THR A 65 -15.39 33.18 -0.54
C THR A 65 -13.88 33.11 -0.31
N SER A 66 -13.15 34.18 -0.65
CA SER A 66 -11.68 34.18 -0.55
C SER A 66 -11.11 34.01 0.87
N SER A 67 -11.93 34.02 1.92
CA SER A 67 -11.51 33.62 3.28
C SER A 67 -11.50 32.10 3.51
N GLY A 68 -12.24 31.34 2.70
CA GLY A 68 -12.30 29.88 2.77
C GLY A 68 -11.37 29.16 1.79
N HIS A 69 -10.68 29.89 0.92
CA HIS A 69 -9.71 29.32 -0.01
C HIS A 69 -8.53 28.70 0.76
N LYS A 70 -8.22 27.44 0.45
CA LYS A 70 -7.10 26.68 0.98
C LYS A 70 -6.02 26.46 -0.08
N GLN A 71 -5.41 25.28 -0.14
CA GLN A 71 -4.37 24.92 -1.08
C GLN A 71 -4.87 24.81 -2.53
N SER A 72 -3.96 25.02 -3.50
CA SER A 72 -4.21 24.75 -4.91
C SER A 72 -3.86 23.30 -5.25
N ILE A 73 -4.76 22.61 -5.94
CA ILE A 73 -4.60 21.21 -6.31
C ILE A 73 -3.72 21.07 -7.55
N THR A 74 -2.69 20.24 -7.42
CA THR A 74 -1.77 19.86 -8.50
C THR A 74 -2.31 18.66 -9.29
N GLY A 75 -2.94 17.71 -8.61
CA GLY A 75 -3.52 16.52 -9.24
C GLY A 75 -3.48 15.29 -8.33
N PHE A 76 -3.89 14.16 -8.92
CA PHE A 76 -3.98 12.86 -8.28
C PHE A 76 -3.46 11.78 -9.23
N GLY A 77 -3.09 10.61 -8.69
CA GLY A 77 -2.69 9.43 -9.46
C GLY A 77 -2.08 8.34 -8.59
N ALA A 78 -1.08 7.63 -9.12
CA ALA A 78 -0.35 6.58 -8.41
C ALA A 78 1.13 6.56 -8.83
N ALA A 79 1.96 5.71 -8.21
CA ALA A 79 3.32 5.50 -8.66
C ALA A 79 3.40 4.52 -9.84
N VAL A 80 4.20 4.88 -10.84
CA VAL A 80 4.66 3.96 -11.87
C VAL A 80 5.85 3.20 -11.29
N THR A 81 5.63 1.93 -10.97
CA THR A 81 6.63 0.97 -10.45
C THR A 81 7.18 0.10 -11.57
N ASP A 82 8.29 -0.60 -11.35
CA ASP A 82 8.78 -1.61 -12.30
C ASP A 82 7.74 -2.72 -12.51
N ALA A 83 6.97 -3.07 -11.47
CA ALA A 83 5.79 -3.93 -11.59
C ALA A 83 4.76 -3.38 -12.59
N THR A 84 4.38 -2.11 -12.44
CA THR A 84 3.46 -1.40 -13.36
C THR A 84 4.00 -1.46 -14.80
N VAL A 85 5.27 -1.10 -14.99
CA VAL A 85 5.96 -1.09 -16.30
C VAL A 85 5.93 -2.47 -16.94
N SER A 86 6.30 -3.50 -16.19
CA SER A 86 6.35 -4.89 -16.67
C SER A 86 4.98 -5.37 -17.16
N VAL A 87 3.94 -5.21 -16.34
CA VAL A 87 2.61 -5.74 -16.66
C VAL A 87 1.90 -4.91 -17.73
N PHE A 88 2.11 -3.59 -17.78
CA PHE A 88 1.59 -2.77 -18.87
C PHE A 88 2.34 -3.04 -20.20
N SER A 89 3.65 -3.32 -20.15
CA SER A 89 4.44 -3.69 -21.35
C SER A 89 3.98 -5.00 -21.98
N ALA A 90 3.45 -5.95 -21.19
CA ALA A 90 2.90 -7.23 -21.65
C ALA A 90 1.57 -7.11 -22.43
N LEU A 91 0.86 -5.96 -22.33
CA LEU A 91 -0.35 -5.72 -23.10
C LEU A 91 -0.06 -5.53 -24.61
N SER A 92 -1.06 -5.83 -25.44
CA SER A 92 -1.00 -5.46 -26.87
C SER A 92 -1.14 -3.95 -27.07
N GLU A 93 -0.57 -3.40 -28.15
CA GLU A 93 -0.56 -1.94 -28.41
C GLU A 93 -1.96 -1.29 -28.44
N SER A 94 -3.00 -2.03 -28.85
CA SER A 94 -4.39 -1.56 -28.76
C SER A 94 -4.89 -1.48 -27.32
N GLN A 95 -4.50 -2.43 -26.45
CA GLN A 95 -4.82 -2.41 -25.02
C GLN A 95 -4.00 -1.32 -24.30
N LYS A 96 -2.73 -1.12 -24.63
CA LYS A 96 -1.92 0.01 -24.13
C LYS A 96 -2.55 1.35 -24.51
N THR A 97 -3.01 1.50 -25.75
CA THR A 97 -3.70 2.71 -26.22
C THR A 97 -4.99 2.98 -25.44
N ALA A 98 -5.79 1.95 -25.18
CA ALA A 98 -7.01 2.06 -24.37
C ALA A 98 -6.71 2.41 -22.91
N LEU A 99 -5.72 1.75 -22.32
CA LEU A 99 -5.24 1.97 -20.95
C LEU A 99 -4.71 3.40 -20.76
N LEU A 100 -3.92 3.92 -21.69
CA LEU A 100 -3.46 5.31 -21.67
C LEU A 100 -4.62 6.30 -21.77
N ALA A 101 -5.61 6.04 -22.63
CA ALA A 101 -6.80 6.88 -22.76
C ALA A 101 -7.64 6.88 -21.46
N ASP A 102 -7.79 5.72 -20.81
CA ASP A 102 -8.44 5.57 -19.50
C ASP A 102 -7.67 6.33 -18.40
N LEU A 103 -6.36 6.14 -18.28
CA LEU A 103 -5.56 6.73 -17.21
C LEU A 103 -5.42 8.25 -17.34
N LEU A 104 -5.23 8.77 -18.55
CA LEU A 104 -4.71 10.12 -18.77
C LEU A 104 -5.72 11.08 -19.42
N THR A 105 -6.93 10.61 -19.74
CA THR A 105 -7.98 11.44 -20.35
C THR A 105 -9.35 11.19 -19.71
N THR A 106 -10.33 12.04 -20.02
CA THR A 106 -11.74 11.82 -19.73
C THR A 106 -12.53 11.35 -20.96
N SER A 107 -11.84 10.91 -22.02
CA SER A 107 -12.45 10.57 -23.32
C SER A 107 -13.22 9.25 -23.32
N THR A 108 -12.86 8.32 -22.41
CA THR A 108 -13.68 7.16 -22.06
C THR A 108 -14.66 7.51 -20.94
N ASN A 109 -15.77 6.79 -20.86
CA ASN A 109 -16.85 7.04 -19.89
C ASN A 109 -16.34 7.08 -18.45
N ASP A 110 -15.37 6.22 -18.13
CA ASP A 110 -14.73 6.05 -16.82
C ASP A 110 -13.21 6.32 -16.86
N GLY A 111 -12.75 7.17 -17.78
CA GLY A 111 -11.38 7.67 -17.81
C GLY A 111 -11.12 8.70 -16.70
N VAL A 112 -9.96 8.64 -16.06
CA VAL A 112 -9.70 9.32 -14.77
C VAL A 112 -8.78 10.53 -14.85
N ALA A 113 -8.11 10.77 -15.99
CA ALA A 113 -7.26 11.96 -16.22
C ALA A 113 -6.23 12.26 -15.11
N PHE A 114 -5.52 11.22 -14.64
CA PHE A 114 -4.44 11.37 -13.66
C PHE A 114 -3.37 12.37 -14.13
N SER A 115 -2.86 13.12 -13.16
CA SER A 115 -2.07 14.34 -13.37
C SER A 115 -0.91 14.52 -12.38
N LEU A 116 -0.80 13.62 -11.40
CA LEU A 116 0.32 13.53 -10.46
C LEU A 116 0.77 12.06 -10.38
N PHE A 117 2.02 11.80 -10.72
CA PHE A 117 2.60 10.45 -10.68
C PHE A 117 3.91 10.45 -9.88
N ARG A 118 4.17 9.35 -9.18
CA ARG A 118 5.47 9.03 -8.56
C ARG A 118 6.15 7.93 -9.38
N HIS A 119 7.45 7.71 -9.22
CA HIS A 119 8.15 6.53 -9.75
C HIS A 119 9.43 6.25 -8.97
N THR A 120 10.03 5.10 -9.26
CA THR A 120 11.20 4.57 -8.56
C THR A 120 12.49 4.97 -9.28
N ILE A 121 13.44 5.54 -8.54
CA ILE A 121 14.79 5.84 -9.03
C ILE A 121 15.62 4.57 -8.85
N ALA A 122 15.60 3.74 -9.90
CA ALA A 122 16.01 2.33 -9.89
C ALA A 122 15.11 1.45 -9.00
N ALA A 123 15.63 0.33 -8.48
CA ALA A 123 14.82 -0.70 -7.84
C ALA A 123 14.10 -0.26 -6.55
N SER A 124 12.95 -0.88 -6.31
CA SER A 124 12.07 -0.75 -5.15
C SER A 124 11.68 -2.14 -4.62
N ASP A 125 10.75 -2.21 -3.66
CA ASP A 125 10.15 -3.48 -3.24
C ASP A 125 9.28 -4.11 -4.35
N LEU A 126 8.64 -3.29 -5.19
CA LEU A 126 7.84 -3.68 -6.36
C LEU A 126 8.67 -3.69 -7.67
N SER A 127 9.89 -4.21 -7.56
CA SER A 127 10.79 -4.51 -8.68
C SER A 127 10.99 -6.04 -8.81
N GLY A 128 11.25 -6.54 -10.03
CA GLY A 128 11.48 -7.97 -10.25
C GLY A 128 12.89 -8.44 -9.86
N THR A 129 13.84 -7.51 -9.79
CA THR A 129 15.24 -7.70 -9.39
C THR A 129 15.74 -6.44 -8.69
N VAL A 130 16.83 -6.55 -7.94
CA VAL A 130 17.53 -5.42 -7.33
C VAL A 130 18.59 -4.90 -8.31
N TYR A 131 18.56 -3.59 -8.57
CA TYR A 131 19.52 -2.89 -9.43
C TYR A 131 19.58 -1.40 -9.05
N ALA A 132 20.72 -0.78 -9.31
CA ALA A 132 20.88 0.67 -9.38
C ALA A 132 21.26 1.09 -10.80
N TYR A 133 21.31 2.39 -11.07
CA TYR A 133 21.87 2.88 -12.33
C TYR A 133 23.41 2.87 -12.37
N SER A 134 24.07 2.33 -11.32
CA SER A 134 25.53 2.35 -11.15
C SER A 134 25.99 1.28 -10.13
N ASP A 135 25.71 0.00 -10.36
CA ASP A 135 25.88 -1.08 -9.35
C ASP A 135 27.33 -1.31 -8.88
N GLU A 136 28.30 -1.16 -9.78
CA GLU A 136 29.73 -1.31 -9.50
C GLU A 136 30.33 0.00 -8.95
N ILE A 137 31.47 -0.10 -8.24
CA ILE A 137 32.17 1.05 -7.66
C ILE A 137 32.63 2.02 -8.78
N ASP A 138 31.92 3.14 -8.91
CA ASP A 138 32.04 4.07 -10.06
C ASP A 138 32.10 5.54 -9.58
N PRO A 139 33.20 6.00 -8.96
CA PRO A 139 33.23 7.28 -8.23
C PRO A 139 33.12 8.55 -9.09
N ASP A 140 33.31 8.46 -10.41
CA ASP A 140 33.06 9.54 -11.37
C ASP A 140 31.71 9.38 -12.13
N LEU A 141 30.95 8.33 -11.79
CA LEU A 141 29.72 7.91 -12.45
C LEU A 141 29.88 7.77 -13.98
N ALA A 142 31.06 7.35 -14.46
CA ALA A 142 31.35 7.18 -15.89
C ALA A 142 30.56 6.03 -16.54
N ASN A 143 30.17 5.02 -15.75
CA ASN A 143 29.45 3.82 -16.19
C ASN A 143 27.94 3.87 -15.84
N PHE A 144 27.43 5.04 -15.43
CA PHE A 144 26.00 5.26 -15.18
C PHE A 144 25.14 4.87 -16.39
N ASP A 145 24.22 3.93 -16.20
CA ASP A 145 23.25 3.50 -17.20
C ASP A 145 21.90 3.18 -16.55
N LEU A 146 20.81 3.59 -17.19
CA LEU A 146 19.44 3.38 -16.69
C LEU A 146 19.00 1.90 -16.63
N LYS A 147 19.82 0.96 -17.11
CA LYS A 147 19.48 -0.48 -17.27
C LYS A 147 18.28 -0.69 -18.22
N PRO A 148 17.85 -1.92 -18.53
CA PRO A 148 16.59 -2.12 -19.27
C PRO A 148 15.38 -1.52 -18.55
N GLU A 149 15.28 -1.76 -17.25
CA GLU A 149 14.15 -1.42 -16.39
C GLU A 149 13.90 0.11 -16.36
N GLY A 150 14.94 0.90 -16.09
CA GLY A 150 14.85 2.37 -16.10
C GLY A 150 14.63 2.96 -17.50
N LYS A 151 14.98 2.26 -18.58
CA LYS A 151 14.67 2.67 -19.96
C LYS A 151 13.21 2.43 -20.31
N ASP A 152 12.62 1.33 -19.84
CA ASP A 152 11.19 1.05 -20.01
C ASP A 152 10.34 1.97 -19.11
N MET A 153 10.78 2.25 -17.88
CA MET A 153 10.22 3.29 -17.00
C MET A 153 10.17 4.67 -17.69
N LEU A 154 11.30 5.10 -18.23
CA LEU A 154 11.43 6.34 -19.00
C LEU A 154 10.52 6.33 -20.25
N SER A 155 10.42 5.21 -20.97
CA SER A 155 9.54 5.05 -22.12
C SER A 155 8.05 5.22 -21.76
N TRP A 156 7.60 4.64 -20.64
CA TRP A 156 6.23 4.80 -20.16
C TRP A 156 5.93 6.22 -19.67
N LEU A 157 6.82 6.82 -18.87
CA LEU A 157 6.64 8.19 -18.40
C LEU A 157 6.72 9.23 -19.54
N SER A 158 7.49 8.96 -20.59
CA SER A 158 7.54 9.78 -21.81
C SER A 158 6.23 9.71 -22.59
N GLN A 159 5.61 8.52 -22.72
CA GLN A 159 4.26 8.37 -23.26
C GLN A 159 3.21 9.09 -22.41
N PHE A 160 3.31 9.03 -21.09
CA PHE A 160 2.41 9.74 -20.17
C PHE A 160 2.50 11.25 -20.37
N LYS A 161 3.71 11.83 -20.31
CA LYS A 161 3.96 13.26 -20.57
C LYS A 161 3.58 13.69 -22.00
N ALA A 162 3.65 12.80 -22.99
CA ALA A 162 3.24 13.06 -24.37
C ALA A 162 1.70 13.15 -24.52
N MET A 163 0.94 12.31 -23.82
CA MET A 163 -0.53 12.37 -23.82
C MET A 163 -1.06 13.50 -22.94
N ASN A 164 -0.48 13.71 -21.75
CA ASN A 164 -0.83 14.80 -20.85
C ASN A 164 0.42 15.54 -20.33
N SER A 165 0.85 16.56 -21.09
CA SER A 165 2.00 17.41 -20.73
C SER A 165 1.83 18.24 -19.44
N ALA A 166 0.64 18.24 -18.82
CA ALA A 166 0.39 18.88 -17.52
C ALA A 166 0.59 17.93 -16.33
N ILE A 167 1.03 16.68 -16.56
CA ILE A 167 1.45 15.76 -15.50
C ILE A 167 2.67 16.32 -14.74
N LYS A 168 2.63 16.25 -13.40
CA LYS A 168 3.82 16.38 -12.53
C LYS A 168 4.35 14.98 -12.16
N VAL A 169 5.66 14.77 -12.28
CA VAL A 169 6.37 13.54 -11.92
C VAL A 169 7.29 13.79 -10.72
N LEU A 170 7.10 12.99 -9.68
CA LEU A 170 8.02 12.78 -8.57
C LEU A 170 8.86 11.52 -8.83
N GLY A 171 10.15 11.55 -8.52
CA GLY A 171 10.97 10.34 -8.33
C GLY A 171 11.44 10.21 -6.89
N SER A 172 11.48 8.99 -6.34
CA SER A 172 12.06 8.70 -5.02
C SER A 172 13.11 7.59 -5.11
N THR A 173 14.10 7.61 -4.23
CA THR A 173 15.19 6.62 -4.17
C THR A 173 14.95 5.66 -3.00
N TRP A 174 14.82 4.35 -3.26
CA TRP A 174 14.67 3.36 -2.18
C TRP A 174 16.02 2.99 -1.55
N SER A 175 17.07 2.93 -2.36
CA SER A 175 18.46 2.82 -1.92
C SER A 175 19.37 3.48 -2.97
N PRO A 176 20.46 4.17 -2.57
CA PRO A 176 21.57 4.41 -3.50
C PRO A 176 22.21 3.08 -3.93
N PRO A 177 23.11 3.09 -4.94
CA PRO A 177 23.97 1.95 -5.23
C PRO A 177 24.61 1.34 -3.98
N GLY A 178 24.70 0.01 -3.91
CA GLY A 178 25.17 -0.69 -2.71
C GLY A 178 26.53 -0.20 -2.21
N TRP A 179 27.48 0.06 -3.11
CA TRP A 179 28.81 0.58 -2.74
C TRP A 179 28.81 1.97 -2.10
N MET A 180 27.72 2.75 -2.22
CA MET A 180 27.59 4.03 -1.53
C MET A 180 27.15 3.87 -0.06
N LYS A 181 26.77 2.66 0.39
CA LYS A 181 26.30 2.38 1.76
C LYS A 181 27.39 1.76 2.61
N LEU A 182 27.31 1.94 3.94
CA LEU A 182 28.28 1.37 4.88
C LEU A 182 28.27 -0.18 4.85
N ASN A 183 27.09 -0.80 4.71
CA ASN A 183 26.95 -2.25 4.53
C ASN A 183 27.27 -2.77 3.11
N GLY A 184 27.51 -1.89 2.14
CA GLY A 184 27.92 -2.25 0.77
C GLY A 184 26.81 -2.84 -0.14
N VAL A 185 25.55 -2.89 0.31
CA VAL A 185 24.46 -3.60 -0.40
C VAL A 185 23.13 -2.83 -0.38
N MET A 186 22.29 -3.03 -1.39
CA MET A 186 21.00 -2.33 -1.50
C MET A 186 19.93 -2.96 -0.60
N ASP A 187 19.79 -4.29 -0.67
CA ASP A 187 18.71 -5.13 -0.12
C ASP A 187 19.17 -6.02 1.05
N GLY A 188 20.22 -5.61 1.76
CA GLY A 188 20.90 -6.42 2.78
C GLY A 188 20.19 -6.50 4.13
N THR A 189 20.90 -6.10 5.20
CA THR A 189 20.40 -6.12 6.58
C THR A 189 20.28 -4.71 7.14
N THR A 190 19.52 -4.55 8.23
CA THR A 190 19.36 -3.27 8.94
C THR A 190 20.64 -2.73 9.59
N THR A 191 21.64 -3.60 9.87
CA THR A 191 22.99 -3.20 10.29
C THR A 191 23.70 -2.38 9.22
N ASP A 192 24.29 -1.25 9.60
CA ASP A 192 25.05 -0.34 8.74
C ASP A 192 24.29 0.07 7.45
N ASN A 193 22.97 0.14 7.53
CA ASN A 193 22.06 0.43 6.41
C ASN A 193 21.91 1.94 6.14
N ASN A 194 23.04 2.64 6.14
CA ASN A 194 23.17 4.10 6.00
C ASN A 194 24.08 4.44 4.83
N LEU A 195 24.00 5.69 4.35
CA LEU A 195 24.95 6.24 3.39
C LEU A 195 26.35 6.31 4.02
N ASP A 196 27.39 5.88 3.29
CA ASP A 196 28.76 6.23 3.64
C ASP A 196 29.03 7.66 3.16
N HIS A 197 29.14 8.59 4.11
CA HIS A 197 29.23 10.04 3.83
C HIS A 197 30.45 10.42 3.00
N LYS A 198 31.47 9.55 2.84
CA LYS A 198 32.57 9.80 1.91
C LYS A 198 32.10 9.89 0.44
N TYR A 199 30.93 9.34 0.11
CA TYR A 199 30.30 9.37 -1.21
C TYR A 199 29.13 10.36 -1.33
N ALA A 200 28.97 11.29 -0.38
CA ALA A 200 27.87 12.26 -0.41
C ALA A 200 27.93 13.20 -1.64
N GLY A 201 29.11 13.38 -2.27
CA GLY A 201 29.24 14.10 -3.53
C GLY A 201 28.72 13.29 -4.72
N GLU A 202 29.08 12.02 -4.77
CA GLU A 202 28.73 11.03 -5.79
C GLU A 202 27.23 10.73 -5.77
N PHE A 203 26.63 10.58 -4.58
CA PHE A 203 25.17 10.44 -4.44
C PHE A 203 24.41 11.68 -4.97
N ALA A 204 24.94 12.89 -4.75
CA ALA A 204 24.38 14.09 -5.35
C ALA A 204 24.54 14.13 -6.89
N GLN A 205 25.64 13.62 -7.43
CA GLN A 205 25.81 13.48 -8.89
C GLN A 205 24.94 12.36 -9.48
N TYR A 206 24.60 11.32 -8.72
CA TYR A 206 23.68 10.26 -9.14
C TYR A 206 22.29 10.84 -9.47
N PHE A 207 21.75 11.71 -8.61
CA PHE A 207 20.51 12.45 -8.92
C PHE A 207 20.65 13.34 -10.17
N VAL A 208 21.77 14.06 -10.34
CA VAL A 208 22.02 14.89 -11.53
C VAL A 208 22.00 14.04 -12.80
N LYS A 209 22.70 12.89 -12.81
CA LYS A 209 22.77 11.95 -13.95
C LYS A 209 21.40 11.36 -14.30
N TYR A 210 20.64 10.91 -13.29
CA TYR A 210 19.29 10.38 -13.48
C TYR A 210 18.33 11.42 -14.07
N ILE A 211 18.27 12.64 -13.50
CA ILE A 211 17.39 13.71 -14.00
C ILE A 211 17.78 14.13 -15.42
N GLN A 212 19.09 14.18 -15.74
CA GLN A 212 19.57 14.46 -17.10
C GLN A 212 19.16 13.35 -18.09
N ALA A 213 19.37 12.07 -17.74
CA ALA A 213 19.00 10.95 -18.61
C ALA A 213 17.48 10.89 -18.89
N PHE A 214 16.65 11.13 -17.88
CA PHE A 214 15.19 11.21 -18.06
C PHE A 214 14.78 12.40 -18.93
N LYS A 215 15.42 13.56 -18.75
CA LYS A 215 15.17 14.75 -19.54
C LYS A 215 15.56 14.60 -21.01
N ASP A 216 16.66 13.91 -21.30
CA ASP A 216 17.08 13.58 -22.66
C ASP A 216 16.13 12.57 -23.33
N GLY A 217 15.49 11.68 -22.55
CA GLY A 217 14.35 10.85 -22.97
C GLY A 217 12.99 11.57 -23.08
N GLY A 218 12.96 12.89 -22.82
CA GLY A 218 11.77 13.74 -22.95
C GLY A 218 10.92 13.88 -21.68
N VAL A 219 11.34 13.32 -20.55
CA VAL A 219 10.65 13.42 -19.25
C VAL A 219 11.34 14.49 -18.40
N ASP A 220 10.75 15.69 -18.36
CA ASP A 220 11.06 16.66 -17.30
C ASP A 220 10.58 16.09 -15.95
N VAL A 221 11.52 15.62 -15.11
CA VAL A 221 11.28 15.21 -13.71
C VAL A 221 11.07 16.47 -12.87
N ASP A 222 9.86 16.67 -12.35
CA ASP A 222 9.45 17.92 -11.70
C ASP A 222 9.89 18.00 -10.23
N ALA A 223 10.01 16.85 -9.54
CA ALA A 223 10.43 16.78 -8.14
C ALA A 223 11.21 15.49 -7.84
N ILE A 224 12.06 15.54 -6.81
CA ILE A 224 12.63 14.36 -6.14
C ILE A 224 12.43 14.41 -4.63
N THR A 225 12.29 13.24 -4.03
CA THR A 225 12.59 12.99 -2.61
C THR A 225 13.92 12.22 -2.55
N ILE A 226 14.80 12.55 -1.59
CA ILE A 226 16.18 12.01 -1.60
C ILE A 226 16.27 10.55 -1.13
N GLN A 227 15.23 10.08 -0.43
CA GLN A 227 15.09 8.73 0.11
C GLN A 227 13.59 8.46 0.29
N ASN A 228 13.13 7.28 -0.09
CA ASN A 228 11.83 6.74 0.29
C ASN A 228 11.87 6.30 1.75
N GLU A 229 10.95 6.78 2.57
CA GLU A 229 10.80 6.36 3.98
C GLU A 229 12.12 6.34 4.77
N PRO A 230 12.84 7.47 4.93
CA PRO A 230 14.18 7.53 5.52
C PRO A 230 14.32 7.04 6.97
N LEU A 231 13.22 6.71 7.67
CA LEU A 231 13.25 6.07 9.00
C LEU A 231 12.88 4.57 8.95
N ASN A 232 12.46 4.04 7.79
CA ASN A 232 12.15 2.64 7.56
C ASN A 232 13.40 1.90 7.05
N SER A 233 14.05 1.15 7.95
CA SER A 233 15.26 0.37 7.65
C SER A 233 14.92 -1.11 7.76
N GLN A 234 14.89 -1.83 6.64
CA GLN A 234 14.44 -3.22 6.55
C GLN A 234 15.43 -4.09 5.78
N ALA A 235 15.27 -5.41 5.90
CA ALA A 235 16.06 -6.39 5.17
C ALA A 235 15.29 -6.97 3.97
N GLY A 236 16.01 -7.42 2.94
CA GLY A 236 15.43 -8.20 1.82
C GLY A 236 14.75 -7.40 0.71
N TYR A 237 14.80 -6.06 0.76
CA TYR A 237 14.50 -5.16 -0.36
C TYR A 237 15.24 -3.82 -0.17
N PRO A 238 15.38 -2.99 -1.23
CA PRO A 238 16.05 -1.69 -1.15
C PRO A 238 15.45 -0.76 -0.08
N THR A 239 16.25 -0.43 0.93
CA THR A 239 15.98 0.62 1.94
C THR A 239 17.28 1.35 2.30
N MET A 240 17.19 2.52 2.95
CA MET A 240 18.31 3.17 3.61
C MET A 240 17.80 4.09 4.73
N TYR A 241 18.39 4.00 5.92
CA TYR A 241 18.14 4.94 7.00
C TYR A 241 18.89 6.25 6.76
N VAL A 242 18.19 7.38 6.90
CA VAL A 242 18.74 8.73 6.82
C VAL A 242 18.16 9.55 7.97
N ALA A 243 19.01 10.12 8.82
CA ALA A 243 18.56 10.98 9.92
C ALA A 243 18.06 12.35 9.41
N ALA A 244 17.29 13.08 10.22
CA ALA A 244 16.73 14.38 9.80
C ALA A 244 17.82 15.43 9.55
N ASP A 245 18.85 15.47 10.40
CA ASP A 245 20.03 16.34 10.30
C ASP A 245 20.99 15.90 9.19
N GLU A 246 21.13 14.58 8.97
CA GLU A 246 21.82 13.99 7.83
C GLU A 246 21.15 14.39 6.50
N SER A 247 19.84 14.21 6.37
CA SER A 247 19.03 14.61 5.21
C SER A 247 19.14 16.12 4.94
N THR A 248 19.02 16.92 6.00
CA THR A 248 19.27 18.38 5.95
C THR A 248 20.65 18.70 5.39
N SER A 249 21.69 18.01 5.88
CA SER A 249 23.07 18.21 5.47
C SER A 249 23.33 17.79 4.03
N LEU A 250 22.79 16.64 3.60
CA LEU A 250 22.88 16.14 2.22
C LEU A 250 22.19 17.09 1.23
N ILE A 251 21.00 17.59 1.57
CA ILE A 251 20.28 18.53 0.70
C ILE A 251 21.01 19.87 0.63
N GLN A 252 21.41 20.45 1.77
CA GLN A 252 21.97 21.79 1.84
C GLN A 252 23.40 21.89 1.28
N ASN A 253 24.24 20.87 1.51
CA ASN A 253 25.66 20.92 1.15
C ASN A 253 26.00 20.18 -0.14
N ASN A 254 25.21 19.18 -0.55
CA ASN A 254 25.53 18.29 -1.67
C ASN A 254 24.48 18.35 -2.80
N ILE A 255 23.26 17.88 -2.56
CA ILE A 255 22.24 17.63 -3.58
C ILE A 255 21.69 18.94 -4.16
N GLY A 256 21.23 19.87 -3.31
CA GLY A 256 20.73 21.18 -3.74
C GLY A 256 21.77 21.98 -4.55
N PRO A 257 23.01 22.12 -4.06
CA PRO A 257 24.11 22.71 -4.83
C PRO A 257 24.39 22.00 -6.16
N ALA A 258 24.37 20.67 -6.20
CA ALA A 258 24.60 19.89 -7.42
C ALA A 258 23.52 20.11 -8.49
N LEU A 259 22.23 19.99 -8.13
CA LEU A 259 21.12 20.26 -9.06
C LEU A 259 21.18 21.69 -9.61
N LYS A 260 21.44 22.68 -8.73
CA LYS A 260 21.59 24.09 -9.10
C LYS A 260 22.79 24.33 -10.01
N SER A 261 23.93 23.68 -9.77
CA SER A 261 25.13 23.77 -10.63
C SER A 261 24.92 23.09 -11.98
N ALA A 262 24.08 22.06 -12.05
CA ALA A 262 23.67 21.39 -13.30
C ALA A 262 22.58 22.15 -14.09
N GLY A 263 22.08 23.28 -13.57
CA GLY A 263 20.99 24.04 -14.19
C GLY A 263 19.63 23.33 -14.17
N LEU A 264 19.45 22.38 -13.24
CA LEU A 264 18.21 21.63 -13.07
C LEU A 264 17.22 22.42 -12.20
N ALA A 265 15.95 22.39 -12.60
CA ALA A 265 14.83 23.09 -11.93
C ALA A 265 13.93 22.14 -11.13
N THR A 266 14.32 20.87 -11.01
CA THR A 266 13.64 19.83 -10.24
C THR A 266 13.59 20.22 -8.77
N GLU A 267 12.39 20.19 -8.17
CA GLU A 267 12.17 20.51 -6.76
C GLU A 267 12.76 19.42 -5.86
N ILE A 268 13.23 19.78 -4.66
CA ILE A 268 13.54 18.82 -3.61
C ILE A 268 12.40 18.85 -2.58
N TRP A 269 11.78 17.70 -2.38
CA TRP A 269 10.72 17.48 -1.40
C TRP A 269 11.30 16.78 -0.18
N ALA A 270 10.91 17.22 1.02
CA ALA A 270 11.38 16.62 2.26
C ALA A 270 10.52 15.42 2.71
N TYR A 271 11.17 14.56 3.48
CA TYR A 271 10.60 13.48 4.28
C TYR A 271 10.15 12.22 3.51
N ASP A 272 9.02 12.22 2.79
CA ASP A 272 8.52 11.03 2.06
C ASP A 272 8.25 9.83 2.99
N HIS A 273 7.59 10.10 4.13
CA HIS A 273 7.28 9.10 5.16
C HIS A 273 6.09 9.51 6.05
N ASN A 274 5.79 8.74 7.10
CA ASN A 274 4.50 8.73 7.80
C ASN A 274 4.21 9.98 8.66
N THR A 275 2.92 10.27 8.89
CA THR A 275 2.44 11.46 9.63
C THR A 275 2.87 11.56 11.10
N ASP A 276 3.52 10.53 11.65
CA ASP A 276 3.88 10.40 13.08
C ASP A 276 5.17 11.13 13.50
N VAL A 277 6.10 11.44 12.58
CA VAL A 277 7.35 12.19 12.89
C VAL A 277 7.44 13.55 12.18
N PRO A 278 6.49 14.49 12.37
CA PRO A 278 6.49 15.80 11.71
C PRO A 278 7.67 16.71 12.09
N ALA A 279 8.43 16.36 13.12
CA ALA A 279 9.69 17.02 13.46
C ALA A 279 10.78 16.83 12.38
N TYR A 280 10.76 15.72 11.63
CA TYR A 280 11.74 15.44 10.57
C TYR A 280 11.64 16.47 9.42
N PRO A 281 10.48 16.68 8.76
CA PRO A 281 10.39 17.69 7.70
C PRO A 281 10.60 19.12 8.21
N GLN A 282 10.27 19.42 9.48
CA GLN A 282 10.58 20.73 10.06
C GLN A 282 12.10 20.98 10.12
N ALA A 283 12.89 20.03 10.62
CA ALA A 283 14.35 20.16 10.67
C ALA A 283 14.97 20.37 9.28
N VAL A 284 14.45 19.67 8.26
CA VAL A 284 14.89 19.82 6.86
C VAL A 284 14.53 21.19 6.29
N LEU A 285 13.36 21.75 6.61
CA LEU A 285 13.02 23.13 6.24
C LEU A 285 13.92 24.15 6.96
N ASP A 286 14.14 23.97 8.26
CA ASP A 286 14.88 24.92 9.10
C ASP A 286 16.36 25.03 8.66
N GLY A 287 16.98 23.92 8.26
CA GLY A 287 18.38 23.89 7.81
C GLY A 287 18.63 23.90 6.30
N ALA A 288 17.67 23.46 5.48
CA ALA A 288 17.81 23.32 4.02
C ALA A 288 16.72 24.07 3.20
N GLY A 289 15.94 24.95 3.83
CA GLY A 289 14.86 25.73 3.19
C GLY A 289 15.27 26.66 2.04
N SER A 290 16.57 26.81 1.74
CA SER A 290 17.05 27.41 0.48
C SER A 290 16.89 26.51 -0.76
N PHE A 291 16.61 25.23 -0.57
CA PHE A 291 16.34 24.24 -1.63
C PHE A 291 15.00 23.51 -1.45
N VAL A 292 14.46 23.47 -0.24
CA VAL A 292 13.21 22.77 0.10
C VAL A 292 12.09 23.76 0.43
N ASN A 293 10.95 23.61 -0.22
CA ASN A 293 9.70 24.33 0.09
C ASN A 293 8.46 23.42 0.04
N THR A 294 8.67 22.10 0.06
CA THR A 294 7.60 21.10 -0.12
C THR A 294 7.89 19.87 0.75
N VAL A 295 6.85 19.27 1.32
CA VAL A 295 6.91 18.06 2.16
C VAL A 295 6.04 16.94 1.57
N ALA A 296 6.54 15.71 1.66
CA ALA A 296 5.91 14.48 1.22
C ALA A 296 5.54 13.59 2.43
N TRP A 297 4.35 13.00 2.41
CA TRP A 297 3.76 12.25 3.53
C TRP A 297 3.18 10.89 3.09
N HIS A 298 3.38 9.85 3.91
CA HIS A 298 2.80 8.50 3.78
C HIS A 298 1.75 8.25 4.88
N CYS A 299 1.00 7.15 4.80
CA CYS A 299 -0.16 6.86 5.67
C CYS A 299 -0.07 5.57 6.53
N TYR A 300 1.12 4.99 6.68
CA TYR A 300 1.33 3.67 7.30
C TYR A 300 1.55 3.70 8.82
N ALA A 301 1.58 4.89 9.43
CA ALA A 301 1.54 5.02 10.89
C ALA A 301 0.29 4.34 11.46
N GLN A 302 0.45 3.53 12.51
CA GLN A 302 -0.63 2.77 13.14
C GLN A 302 -1.81 3.66 13.61
N ASN A 303 -1.51 4.92 13.95
CA ASN A 303 -2.48 5.95 14.32
C ASN A 303 -2.38 7.17 13.37
N ASN A 304 -2.33 6.93 12.06
CA ASN A 304 -2.17 7.99 11.03
C ASN A 304 -3.19 9.12 11.19
N ASP A 305 -2.71 10.34 11.46
CA ASP A 305 -3.52 11.55 11.59
C ASP A 305 -3.16 12.58 10.52
N TRP A 306 -4.12 12.88 9.65
CA TRP A 306 -3.96 13.94 8.65
C TRP A 306 -4.03 15.35 9.24
N GLY A 307 -4.56 15.53 10.46
CA GLY A 307 -4.56 16.79 11.19
C GLY A 307 -3.16 17.39 11.40
N VAL A 308 -2.13 16.53 11.44
CA VAL A 308 -0.71 16.93 11.45
C VAL A 308 -0.36 17.88 10.30
N LEU A 309 -0.87 17.65 9.09
CA LEU A 309 -0.59 18.51 7.93
C LEU A 309 -1.22 19.90 8.08
N THR A 310 -2.34 20.03 8.79
CA THR A 310 -2.92 21.35 9.15
C THR A 310 -2.03 22.07 10.16
N GLN A 311 -1.60 21.40 11.24
CA GLN A 311 -0.68 21.98 12.22
C GLN A 311 0.68 22.37 11.60
N PHE A 312 1.12 21.61 10.59
CA PHE A 312 2.35 21.89 9.84
C PHE A 312 2.19 23.09 8.91
N HIS A 313 1.04 23.23 8.23
CA HIS A 313 0.71 24.40 7.41
C HIS A 313 0.59 25.69 8.25
N GLU A 314 -0.03 25.63 9.43
CA GLU A 314 -0.15 26.79 10.33
C GLU A 314 1.21 27.37 10.75
N LYS A 315 2.22 26.51 10.89
CA LYS A 315 3.63 26.90 11.14
C LYS A 315 4.35 27.33 9.87
N ASN A 316 4.09 26.64 8.75
CA ASN A 316 4.82 26.78 7.48
C ASN A 316 3.87 27.12 6.31
N PRO A 317 3.17 28.27 6.31
CA PRO A 317 2.04 28.53 5.39
C PRO A 317 2.43 28.68 3.91
N ASN A 318 3.72 28.82 3.60
CA ASN A 318 4.26 28.88 2.23
C ASN A 318 4.80 27.53 1.72
N VAL A 319 4.71 26.46 2.53
CA VAL A 319 5.21 25.12 2.18
C VAL A 319 4.09 24.29 1.59
N ALA A 320 4.33 23.70 0.41
CA ALA A 320 3.39 22.76 -0.20
C ALA A 320 3.49 21.40 0.49
N GLN A 321 2.38 20.65 0.52
CA GLN A 321 2.32 19.32 1.12
C GLN A 321 1.66 18.34 0.15
N TYR A 322 2.11 17.09 0.15
CA TYR A 322 1.56 16.04 -0.70
C TYR A 322 1.49 14.73 0.10
N GLN A 323 0.42 13.96 -0.11
CA GLN A 323 0.45 12.53 0.23
C GLN A 323 1.06 11.81 -0.98
N THR A 324 2.17 11.08 -0.77
CA THR A 324 3.03 10.57 -1.86
C THR A 324 3.03 9.06 -2.00
N GLU A 325 2.64 8.31 -0.98
CA GLU A 325 2.43 6.87 -1.07
C GLU A 325 1.36 6.37 -0.09
N CYS A 326 0.50 5.47 -0.57
CA CYS A 326 -0.47 4.68 0.21
C CYS A 326 -0.88 3.43 -0.59
N TRP A 327 -0.62 2.21 -0.08
CA TRP A 327 -0.93 0.97 -0.80
C TRP A 327 -2.42 0.59 -0.81
N THR A 328 -2.81 -0.14 -1.87
CA THR A 328 -4.16 -0.63 -2.14
C THR A 328 -4.17 -2.16 -2.21
N SER A 329 -5.28 -2.80 -1.80
CA SER A 329 -5.35 -4.27 -1.67
C SER A 329 -6.78 -4.82 -1.65
N PRO A 330 -7.00 -6.10 -2.04
CA PRO A 330 -8.26 -6.81 -1.82
C PRO A 330 -8.72 -6.91 -0.35
N THR A 331 -7.79 -6.80 0.61
CA THR A 331 -8.06 -6.96 2.04
C THR A 331 -8.37 -5.66 2.77
N ASN A 332 -8.12 -4.51 2.14
CA ASN A 332 -8.35 -3.20 2.75
C ASN A 332 -9.85 -2.89 2.78
N THR A 333 -10.29 -1.98 3.66
CA THR A 333 -11.70 -1.56 3.64
C THR A 333 -11.99 -0.84 2.33
N TRP A 334 -13.21 -0.98 1.80
CA TRP A 334 -13.58 -0.35 0.53
C TRP A 334 -13.39 1.18 0.53
N TYR A 335 -13.41 1.81 1.72
CA TYR A 335 -13.19 3.24 1.92
C TYR A 335 -11.74 3.63 2.26
N SER A 336 -10.78 2.69 2.37
CA SER A 336 -9.37 3.01 2.68
C SER A 336 -8.77 3.98 1.64
N THR A 337 -9.07 3.77 0.36
CA THR A 337 -8.70 4.64 -0.76
C THR A 337 -9.43 5.99 -0.74
N ILE A 338 -10.52 6.13 0.03
CA ILE A 338 -11.15 7.43 0.27
C ILE A 338 -10.44 8.12 1.42
N ASP A 339 -10.21 7.42 2.53
CA ASP A 339 -9.57 7.94 3.74
C ASP A 339 -8.18 8.55 3.46
N PHE A 340 -7.38 7.92 2.58
CA PHE A 340 -6.06 8.46 2.19
C PHE A 340 -6.07 9.56 1.12
N VAL A 341 -7.22 9.90 0.52
CA VAL A 341 -7.35 11.04 -0.41
C VAL A 341 -8.12 12.19 0.24
N MET A 342 -9.28 11.89 0.83
CA MET A 342 -10.15 12.83 1.55
C MET A 342 -9.40 13.52 2.69
N GLY A 343 -8.71 12.75 3.53
CA GLY A 343 -7.97 13.26 4.69
C GLY A 343 -6.89 14.28 4.34
N PRO A 344 -5.95 14.00 3.42
CA PRO A 344 -4.97 14.97 2.96
C PRO A 344 -5.61 16.20 2.27
N MET A 345 -6.64 16.01 1.44
CA MET A 345 -7.33 17.13 0.77
C MET A 345 -8.01 18.08 1.79
N GLN A 346 -8.61 17.53 2.84
CA GLN A 346 -9.12 18.31 3.96
C GLN A 346 -8.00 19.02 4.75
N ASN A 347 -6.79 18.47 4.78
CA ASN A 347 -5.65 18.95 5.56
C ASN A 347 -4.48 19.48 4.70
N TRP A 348 -4.78 20.41 3.79
CA TRP A 348 -3.78 21.22 3.06
C TRP A 348 -2.84 20.49 2.08
N ALA A 349 -3.04 19.19 1.82
CA ALA A 349 -2.27 18.51 0.76
C ALA A 349 -2.74 18.94 -0.64
N SER A 350 -1.79 19.26 -1.51
CA SER A 350 -2.00 19.72 -2.88
C SER A 350 -2.11 18.57 -3.89
N GLY A 351 -1.96 17.33 -3.44
CA GLY A 351 -2.18 16.13 -4.24
C GLY A 351 -2.06 14.85 -3.42
N SER A 352 -2.50 13.74 -4.01
CA SER A 352 -2.51 12.41 -3.40
C SER A 352 -2.13 11.35 -4.44
N ILE A 353 -1.37 10.35 -4.01
CA ILE A 353 -0.73 9.31 -4.84
C ILE A 353 -0.90 7.96 -4.15
N ALA A 354 -1.69 7.05 -4.74
CA ALA A 354 -1.72 5.64 -4.32
C ALA A 354 -0.39 4.94 -4.70
N TRP A 355 -0.03 3.81 -4.07
CA TRP A 355 1.28 3.17 -4.30
C TRP A 355 1.45 2.64 -5.74
N THR A 356 1.20 1.36 -6.03
CA THR A 356 1.40 0.86 -7.39
C THR A 356 0.22 1.17 -8.32
N LEU A 357 0.50 1.73 -9.49
CA LEU A 357 -0.50 2.01 -10.53
C LEU A 357 -1.02 0.72 -11.18
N GLY A 358 -0.13 -0.25 -11.39
CA GLY A 358 -0.40 -1.54 -12.01
C GLY A 358 0.19 -2.71 -11.23
N SER A 359 -0.48 -3.86 -11.29
CA SER A 359 0.06 -5.16 -10.87
C SER A 359 -0.49 -6.28 -11.77
N ASP A 360 0.09 -7.48 -11.69
CA ASP A 360 -0.54 -8.68 -12.24
C ASP A 360 -1.68 -9.19 -11.32
N THR A 361 -2.28 -10.32 -11.68
CA THR A 361 -3.32 -11.01 -10.89
C THR A 361 -2.84 -11.60 -9.56
N ASN A 362 -1.54 -11.60 -9.30
CA ASN A 362 -0.89 -12.08 -8.08
C ASN A 362 -0.30 -10.92 -7.22
N ASN A 363 -0.61 -9.66 -7.57
CA ASN A 363 -0.03 -8.42 -7.01
C ASN A 363 1.47 -8.20 -7.30
N GLY A 364 2.03 -8.89 -8.29
CA GLY A 364 3.45 -8.81 -8.66
C GLY A 364 3.74 -8.10 -9.99
N PRO A 365 5.01 -8.16 -10.46
CA PRO A 365 6.18 -8.72 -9.76
C PRO A 365 6.61 -7.89 -8.54
N HIS A 366 7.23 -8.53 -7.56
CA HIS A 366 7.82 -7.89 -6.38
C HIS A 366 9.05 -8.69 -5.90
N LEU A 367 9.88 -8.07 -5.07
CA LEU A 367 11.02 -8.74 -4.42
C LEU A 367 10.55 -9.70 -3.31
N PRO A 368 11.36 -10.71 -2.90
CA PRO A 368 10.95 -11.68 -1.89
C PRO A 368 10.57 -11.10 -0.51
N GLY A 369 11.15 -9.95 -0.12
CA GLY A 369 10.74 -9.20 1.07
C GLY A 369 9.77 -8.04 0.81
N GLY A 370 9.38 -7.81 -0.45
CA GLY A 370 8.52 -6.69 -0.86
C GLY A 370 7.03 -6.97 -0.75
N CYS A 371 6.20 -5.97 -1.06
CA CYS A 371 4.77 -5.99 -0.77
C CYS A 371 3.94 -6.93 -1.67
N GLY A 372 3.93 -8.24 -1.36
CA GLY A 372 3.12 -9.26 -2.06
C GLY A 372 1.60 -9.12 -1.95
N THR A 373 1.10 -8.09 -1.25
CA THR A 373 -0.33 -7.75 -1.16
C THR A 373 -0.69 -6.40 -1.84
N CYS A 374 0.29 -5.68 -2.38
CA CYS A 374 0.09 -4.37 -3.02
C CYS A 374 -0.54 -4.51 -4.41
N ARG A 375 -1.87 -4.56 -4.46
CA ARG A 375 -2.64 -4.60 -5.72
C ARG A 375 -2.67 -3.23 -6.38
N GLY A 376 -2.37 -3.17 -7.67
CA GLY A 376 -2.44 -1.93 -8.43
C GLY A 376 -3.86 -1.42 -8.67
N LEU A 377 -3.99 -0.12 -8.95
CA LEU A 377 -5.25 0.46 -9.40
C LEU A 377 -5.79 -0.26 -10.66
N ILE A 378 -4.87 -0.68 -11.53
CA ILE A 378 -5.11 -1.54 -12.68
C ILE A 378 -4.52 -2.93 -12.41
N VAL A 379 -5.32 -3.99 -12.60
CA VAL A 379 -4.85 -5.39 -12.53
C VAL A 379 -4.83 -5.99 -13.93
N VAL A 380 -3.67 -6.48 -14.36
CA VAL A 380 -3.43 -7.08 -15.68
C VAL A 380 -3.44 -8.60 -15.61
N ASP A 381 -4.23 -9.25 -16.46
CA ASP A 381 -4.07 -10.66 -16.78
C ASP A 381 -3.10 -10.77 -17.97
N THR A 382 -1.84 -11.07 -17.64
CA THR A 382 -0.74 -11.19 -18.62
C THR A 382 -0.87 -12.43 -19.50
N GLY A 383 -1.64 -13.44 -19.08
CA GLY A 383 -1.94 -14.64 -19.88
C GLY A 383 -3.07 -14.41 -20.88
N ALA A 384 -4.09 -13.63 -20.51
CA ALA A 384 -5.19 -13.23 -21.40
C ALA A 384 -4.85 -11.99 -22.28
N GLY A 385 -3.86 -11.20 -21.89
CA GLY A 385 -3.50 -9.94 -22.56
C GLY A 385 -4.53 -8.83 -22.34
N THR A 386 -5.17 -8.81 -21.17
CA THR A 386 -6.26 -7.88 -20.81
C THR A 386 -5.99 -7.20 -19.46
N TYR A 387 -6.71 -6.12 -19.18
CA TYR A 387 -6.64 -5.44 -17.88
C TYR A 387 -8.03 -5.20 -17.30
N SER A 388 -8.07 -4.94 -16.00
CA SER A 388 -9.26 -4.60 -15.23
C SER A 388 -9.01 -3.43 -14.29
N LYS A 389 -10.05 -2.64 -14.03
CA LYS A 389 -10.03 -1.48 -13.13
C LYS A 389 -10.55 -1.92 -11.76
N THR A 390 -9.76 -1.73 -10.71
CA THR A 390 -10.16 -2.01 -9.31
C THR A 390 -11.21 -1.01 -8.81
N LEU A 391 -11.83 -1.28 -7.65
CA LEU A 391 -12.65 -0.26 -6.98
C LEU A 391 -11.82 0.99 -6.67
N ASP A 392 -10.56 0.81 -6.29
CA ASP A 392 -9.63 1.89 -5.94
C ASP A 392 -9.41 2.86 -7.10
N TYR A 393 -9.28 2.37 -8.34
CA TYR A 393 -9.26 3.21 -9.55
C TYR A 393 -10.50 4.11 -9.65
N TYR A 394 -11.70 3.56 -9.38
CA TYR A 394 -12.96 4.31 -9.45
C TYR A 394 -13.18 5.27 -8.27
N LEU A 395 -12.46 5.09 -7.17
CA LEU A 395 -12.45 5.99 -6.02
C LEU A 395 -11.45 7.14 -6.21
N MET A 396 -10.21 6.84 -6.62
CA MET A 396 -9.24 7.86 -7.07
C MET A 396 -9.83 8.73 -8.20
N GLY A 397 -10.56 8.10 -9.12
CA GLY A 397 -11.26 8.76 -10.22
C GLY A 397 -12.31 9.81 -9.81
N GLN A 398 -12.93 9.67 -8.63
CA GLN A 398 -13.91 10.65 -8.14
C GLN A 398 -13.25 11.99 -7.77
N PHE A 399 -11.96 11.97 -7.45
CA PHE A 399 -11.19 13.20 -7.29
C PHE A 399 -10.59 13.62 -8.64
N SER A 400 -9.83 12.75 -9.29
CA SER A 400 -9.00 13.13 -10.46
C SER A 400 -9.78 13.54 -11.70
N ARG A 401 -10.97 12.95 -11.95
CA ARG A 401 -11.80 13.28 -13.12
C ARG A 401 -12.52 14.63 -12.97
N PHE A 402 -12.78 15.07 -11.74
CA PHE A 402 -13.69 16.18 -11.44
C PHE A 402 -13.04 17.37 -10.71
N VAL A 403 -11.80 17.21 -10.24
CA VAL A 403 -10.99 18.26 -9.57
C VAL A 403 -9.69 18.47 -10.39
N PRO A 404 -9.71 19.31 -11.43
CA PRO A 404 -8.58 19.50 -12.33
C PRO A 404 -7.43 20.28 -11.69
N ARG A 405 -6.23 20.15 -12.28
CA ARG A 405 -5.04 20.91 -11.85
C ARG A 405 -5.30 22.43 -11.89
N GLY A 406 -5.14 23.09 -10.74
CA GLY A 406 -5.44 24.51 -10.54
C GLY A 406 -6.75 24.79 -9.79
N ALA A 407 -7.55 23.77 -9.47
CA ALA A 407 -8.63 23.88 -8.49
C ALA A 407 -8.10 24.41 -7.16
N THR A 408 -8.93 25.14 -6.40
CA THR A 408 -8.60 25.58 -5.03
C THR A 408 -9.52 24.88 -4.05
N ALA A 409 -8.95 24.14 -3.09
CA ALA A 409 -9.73 23.52 -2.02
C ALA A 409 -10.39 24.58 -1.13
N LEU A 410 -11.53 24.25 -0.55
CA LEU A 410 -12.36 25.16 0.25
C LEU A 410 -12.55 24.65 1.68
N ALA A 411 -12.57 25.57 2.64
CA ALA A 411 -12.99 25.31 4.00
C ALA A 411 -14.43 24.77 4.02
N THR A 412 -14.56 23.48 4.28
CA THR A 412 -15.81 22.73 4.37
C THR A 412 -15.99 22.27 5.81
N THR A 413 -17.20 22.42 6.35
CA THR A 413 -17.54 21.99 7.72
C THR A 413 -18.82 21.15 7.70
N GLY A 414 -18.96 20.26 8.69
CA GLY A 414 -20.03 19.25 8.76
C GLY A 414 -19.56 17.83 8.41
N SER A 415 -18.31 17.62 7.97
CA SER A 415 -17.70 16.28 7.92
C SER A 415 -17.64 15.66 9.31
N LYS A 416 -17.88 14.34 9.42
CA LYS A 416 -17.83 13.61 10.68
C LYS A 416 -17.43 12.14 10.51
N ASP A 417 -16.35 11.76 11.18
CA ASP A 417 -16.06 10.38 11.57
C ASP A 417 -16.65 10.09 12.98
N TYR A 418 -17.29 8.94 13.15
CA TYR A 418 -17.79 8.41 14.43
C TYR A 418 -16.97 7.21 14.95
N GLY A 419 -15.93 6.78 14.22
CA GLY A 419 -15.19 5.54 14.46
C GLY A 419 -15.90 4.32 13.85
N GLY A 420 -15.22 3.16 13.87
CA GLY A 420 -15.78 1.90 13.35
C GLY A 420 -16.14 1.93 11.86
N GLY A 421 -15.54 2.85 11.10
CA GLY A 421 -15.86 3.09 9.68
C GLY A 421 -17.17 3.85 9.44
N GLN A 422 -17.88 4.31 10.47
CA GLN A 422 -19.11 5.10 10.32
C GLN A 422 -18.75 6.57 10.09
N LYS A 423 -18.72 6.97 8.81
CA LYS A 423 -18.28 8.29 8.36
C LYS A 423 -19.28 8.93 7.40
N PHE A 424 -19.42 10.25 7.50
CA PHE A 424 -19.95 11.08 6.44
C PHE A 424 -19.06 12.32 6.30
N GLU A 425 -18.25 12.37 5.24
CA GLU A 425 -17.16 13.33 5.10
C GLU A 425 -17.15 13.95 3.71
N ALA A 426 -16.69 15.19 3.61
CA ALA A 426 -16.61 15.87 2.33
C ALA A 426 -15.39 16.77 2.22
N VAL A 427 -15.02 17.07 0.97
CA VAL A 427 -14.13 18.16 0.61
C VAL A 427 -14.69 18.88 -0.62
N SER A 428 -14.57 20.20 -0.62
CA SER A 428 -15.11 21.06 -1.67
C SER A 428 -14.00 21.85 -2.36
N PHE A 429 -14.18 22.18 -3.63
CA PHE A 429 -13.23 22.90 -4.46
C PHE A 429 -13.93 23.99 -5.27
N VAL A 430 -13.20 25.05 -5.62
CA VAL A 430 -13.60 26.05 -6.62
C VAL A 430 -12.60 26.09 -7.77
N GLU A 431 -13.14 26.15 -8.98
CA GLU A 431 -12.40 26.14 -10.23
C GLU A 431 -12.10 27.55 -10.75
N ALA A 432 -11.13 27.64 -11.67
CA ALA A 432 -10.70 28.91 -12.25
C ALA A 432 -11.76 29.61 -13.14
N ASP A 433 -12.89 28.96 -13.44
CA ASP A 433 -14.08 29.56 -14.08
C ASP A 433 -15.21 29.90 -13.09
N GLY A 434 -15.02 29.58 -11.81
CA GLY A 434 -15.99 29.75 -10.71
C GLY A 434 -16.92 28.57 -10.47
N SER A 435 -16.86 27.50 -11.27
CA SER A 435 -17.58 26.25 -10.98
C SER A 435 -17.04 25.59 -9.70
N ARG A 436 -17.83 24.73 -9.07
CA ARG A 436 -17.51 24.13 -7.77
C ARG A 436 -17.71 22.63 -7.79
N THR A 437 -16.77 21.89 -7.23
CA THR A 437 -16.85 20.43 -7.08
C THR A 437 -16.98 20.10 -5.59
N VAL A 438 -17.88 19.19 -5.22
CA VAL A 438 -18.04 18.70 -3.84
C VAL A 438 -17.95 17.17 -3.89
N VAL A 439 -16.91 16.61 -3.28
CA VAL A 439 -16.71 15.16 -3.17
C VAL A 439 -17.17 14.74 -1.78
N VAL A 440 -18.06 13.74 -1.70
CA VAL A 440 -18.77 13.33 -0.48
C VAL A 440 -18.68 11.82 -0.29
N GLN A 441 -18.12 11.40 0.84
CA GLN A 441 -18.10 10.04 1.34
C GLN A 441 -19.32 9.80 2.23
N ASN A 442 -20.08 8.73 1.96
CA ASN A 442 -21.13 8.23 2.84
C ASN A 442 -20.86 6.76 3.14
N ASN A 443 -20.37 6.45 4.34
CA ASN A 443 -20.15 5.07 4.78
C ASN A 443 -21.38 4.46 5.47
N PHE A 444 -22.52 5.16 5.56
CA PHE A 444 -23.74 4.58 6.10
C PHE A 444 -24.38 3.60 5.10
N SER A 445 -25.04 2.57 5.61
CA SER A 445 -25.76 1.56 4.83
C SER A 445 -27.12 2.06 4.27
N ASN A 446 -27.48 3.32 4.57
CA ASN A 446 -28.62 4.03 4.01
C ASN A 446 -28.18 5.23 3.14
N GLU A 447 -29.02 5.57 2.18
CA GLU A 447 -28.91 6.84 1.46
C GLU A 447 -29.12 8.02 2.42
N VAL A 448 -28.53 9.16 2.10
CA VAL A 448 -28.56 10.37 2.93
C VAL A 448 -28.94 11.56 2.06
N PHE A 449 -29.95 12.33 2.47
CA PHE A 449 -30.31 13.58 1.82
C PHE A 449 -29.39 14.70 2.32
N LEU A 450 -28.41 15.07 1.51
CA LEU A 450 -27.44 16.10 1.81
C LEU A 450 -27.97 17.48 1.43
N THR A 451 -27.72 18.47 2.28
CA THR A 451 -27.82 19.90 1.97
C THR A 451 -26.47 20.57 2.14
N VAL A 452 -25.95 21.19 1.07
CA VAL A 452 -24.71 21.98 1.07
C VAL A 452 -25.07 23.46 0.98
N THR A 453 -24.69 24.25 1.98
CA THR A 453 -24.86 25.71 1.97
C THR A 453 -23.51 26.39 1.79
N PHE A 454 -23.45 27.25 0.78
CA PHE A 454 -22.29 28.04 0.40
C PHE A 454 -22.39 29.44 1.00
N LYS A 455 -21.31 29.93 1.60
CA LYS A 455 -21.21 31.26 2.23
C LYS A 455 -21.45 32.40 1.22
N GLY A 456 -21.21 32.17 -0.07
CA GLY A 456 -21.63 33.04 -1.17
C GLY A 456 -23.15 33.22 -1.36
N GLY A 457 -23.98 32.52 -0.58
CA GLY A 457 -25.44 32.71 -0.53
C GLY A 457 -26.26 31.72 -1.37
N GLU A 458 -25.69 30.58 -1.75
CA GLU A 458 -26.42 29.50 -2.42
C GLU A 458 -26.53 28.25 -1.53
N THR A 459 -27.68 27.60 -1.56
CA THR A 459 -27.85 26.23 -1.03
C THR A 459 -28.12 25.27 -2.17
N TRP A 460 -27.60 24.06 -2.08
CA TRP A 460 -27.83 22.94 -2.99
C TRP A 460 -28.17 21.69 -2.18
N SER A 461 -29.00 20.79 -2.72
CA SER A 461 -29.40 19.57 -2.02
C SER A 461 -29.65 18.39 -2.95
N GLY A 462 -29.51 17.17 -2.45
CA GLY A 462 -29.66 15.95 -3.22
C GLY A 462 -29.32 14.70 -2.42
N THR A 463 -29.66 13.53 -2.97
CA THR A 463 -29.35 12.25 -2.35
C THR A 463 -27.89 11.86 -2.59
N VAL A 464 -27.22 11.42 -1.53
CA VAL A 464 -25.91 10.75 -1.55
C VAL A 464 -26.16 9.26 -1.32
N TYR A 465 -25.63 8.41 -2.22
CA TYR A 465 -25.90 6.97 -2.17
C TYR A 465 -25.28 6.33 -0.93
N LYS A 466 -25.88 5.23 -0.44
CA LYS A 466 -25.29 4.41 0.65
C LYS A 466 -23.89 3.90 0.29
N GLU A 467 -23.03 3.71 1.28
CA GLU A 467 -21.68 3.11 1.13
C GLU A 467 -20.97 3.54 -0.17
N SER A 468 -20.82 4.85 -0.36
CA SER A 468 -20.34 5.41 -1.63
C SER A 468 -19.42 6.62 -1.47
N LEU A 469 -18.67 6.88 -2.55
CA LEU A 469 -18.09 8.17 -2.85
C LEU A 469 -18.90 8.82 -3.99
N THR A 470 -19.49 9.98 -3.70
CA THR A 470 -20.36 10.74 -4.59
C THR A 470 -19.73 12.10 -4.88
N THR A 471 -19.59 12.47 -6.16
CA THR A 471 -19.06 13.78 -6.56
C THR A 471 -20.14 14.59 -7.26
N TRP A 472 -20.42 15.77 -6.71
CA TRP A 472 -21.27 16.79 -7.33
C TRP A 472 -20.41 17.80 -8.07
N GLN A 473 -20.74 18.09 -9.33
CA GLN A 473 -20.28 19.29 -10.02
C GLN A 473 -21.41 20.32 -10.04
N LEU A 474 -21.10 21.55 -9.65
CA LEU A 474 -22.04 22.66 -9.52
C LEU A 474 -21.60 23.85 -10.39
N PRO A 475 -22.56 24.56 -11.02
CA PRO A 475 -22.24 25.73 -11.82
C PRO A 475 -21.70 26.89 -10.98
N PRO A 476 -21.07 27.90 -11.61
CA PRO A 476 -20.65 29.12 -10.92
C PRO A 476 -21.78 29.82 -10.19
N ALA A 477 -21.46 30.39 -9.01
CA ALA A 477 -22.45 31.06 -8.15
C ALA A 477 -23.22 32.16 -8.90
N SER A 478 -24.56 32.15 -8.81
CA SER A 478 -25.42 33.04 -9.60
C SER A 478 -25.25 34.51 -9.19
N GLY A 479 -24.48 35.25 -9.99
CA GLY A 479 -24.02 36.61 -9.68
C GLY A 479 -22.53 36.80 -10.05
N SER A 480 -21.75 35.71 -10.09
CA SER A 480 -20.40 35.69 -10.65
C SER A 480 -20.46 35.87 -12.16
N SER A 481 -20.34 37.12 -12.62
CA SER A 481 -20.22 37.40 -14.05
C SER A 481 -18.87 36.89 -14.58
N ARG A 482 -18.87 36.23 -15.75
CA ARG A 482 -17.65 35.80 -16.48
C ARG A 482 -16.74 36.97 -16.95
N GLN A 483 -16.94 38.20 -16.43
CA GLN A 483 -16.27 39.43 -16.86
C GLN A 483 -15.15 39.92 -15.93
N ASN A 484 -15.04 39.40 -14.70
CA ASN A 484 -14.10 39.92 -13.68
C ASN A 484 -12.71 39.23 -13.62
N LEU A 485 -12.41 38.29 -14.54
CA LEU A 485 -11.01 37.90 -14.77
C LEU A 485 -10.28 39.09 -15.42
N SER A 486 -9.40 39.74 -14.64
CA SER A 486 -8.64 40.90 -15.14
C SER A 486 -7.87 40.55 -16.40
N ALA A 487 -7.81 41.49 -17.37
CA ALA A 487 -7.09 41.26 -18.61
C ALA A 487 -5.60 40.90 -18.38
N ALA A 488 -5.02 41.36 -17.28
CA ALA A 488 -3.66 40.99 -16.85
C ALA A 488 -3.55 39.52 -16.41
N HIS A 489 -4.52 38.97 -15.67
CA HIS A 489 -4.52 37.55 -15.30
C HIS A 489 -4.81 36.64 -16.50
N LEU A 490 -5.77 37.03 -17.35
CA LEU A 490 -6.07 36.33 -18.60
C LEU A 490 -4.86 36.33 -19.55
N GLU A 491 -4.15 37.45 -19.69
CA GLU A 491 -2.97 37.51 -20.56
C GLU A 491 -1.72 36.86 -19.92
N LYS A 492 -1.56 36.87 -18.59
CA LYS A 492 -0.52 36.10 -17.90
C LYS A 492 -0.71 34.58 -18.10
N ARG A 493 -1.96 34.08 -18.00
CA ARG A 493 -2.31 32.69 -18.32
C ARG A 493 -2.04 32.38 -19.80
N ARG A 494 -2.50 33.24 -20.72
CA ARG A 494 -2.24 33.08 -22.17
C ARG A 494 -0.76 33.17 -22.53
N MET A 495 0.05 33.94 -21.83
CA MET A 495 1.50 33.96 -22.04
C MET A 495 2.13 32.64 -21.58
N ALA A 496 1.78 32.13 -20.40
CA ALA A 496 2.22 30.80 -19.95
C ALA A 496 1.78 29.68 -20.91
N ASP A 497 0.53 29.68 -21.37
CA ASP A 497 0.03 28.72 -22.37
C ASP A 497 0.78 28.84 -23.71
N ARG A 498 1.00 30.07 -24.21
CA ARG A 498 1.74 30.31 -25.46
C ARG A 498 3.22 29.95 -25.34
N GLU A 499 3.84 30.15 -24.18
CA GLU A 499 5.24 29.78 -23.91
C GLU A 499 5.39 28.27 -23.77
N SER A 500 4.51 27.60 -23.02
CA SER A 500 4.42 26.14 -22.95
C SER A 500 4.23 25.51 -24.34
N GLN A 501 3.25 26.01 -25.13
CA GLN A 501 3.05 25.52 -26.50
C GLN A 501 4.19 25.92 -27.48
N ARG A 502 4.99 26.96 -27.18
CA ARG A 502 6.18 27.30 -27.99
C ARG A 502 7.34 26.36 -27.64
N ALA A 503 7.61 26.17 -26.36
CA ALA A 503 8.60 25.21 -25.86
C ALA A 503 8.28 23.78 -26.32
N GLY A 504 7.02 23.35 -26.23
CA GLY A 504 6.53 22.09 -26.78
C GLY A 504 6.82 21.96 -28.28
N ARG A 505 6.37 22.92 -29.10
CA ARG A 505 6.62 22.89 -30.56
C ARG A 505 8.10 22.94 -30.92
N GLU A 506 8.95 23.65 -30.17
CA GLU A 506 10.39 23.69 -30.43
C GLU A 506 11.10 22.39 -29.96
N ARG A 507 10.66 21.77 -28.86
CA ARG A 507 11.08 20.41 -28.48
C ARG A 507 10.71 19.40 -29.56
N THR A 508 9.48 19.41 -30.08
CA THR A 508 9.05 18.53 -31.19
C THR A 508 9.92 18.74 -32.43
N LYS A 509 10.20 19.98 -32.84
CA LYS A 509 11.12 20.27 -33.97
C LYS A 509 12.56 19.79 -33.70
N ASN A 510 13.07 19.94 -32.48
CA ASN A 510 14.41 19.50 -32.12
C ASN A 510 14.50 17.97 -32.12
N HIS A 511 13.48 17.27 -31.64
CA HIS A 511 13.37 15.82 -31.71
C HIS A 511 13.24 15.33 -33.16
N ILE A 512 12.39 15.95 -34.00
CA ILE A 512 12.31 15.65 -35.44
C ILE A 512 13.69 15.85 -36.10
N ARG A 513 14.39 16.96 -35.83
CA ARG A 513 15.73 17.22 -36.39
C ARG A 513 16.80 16.25 -35.88
N HIS A 514 16.61 15.68 -34.68
CA HIS A 514 17.46 14.61 -34.16
C HIS A 514 17.16 13.29 -34.90
N LEU A 515 15.89 12.90 -35.05
CA LEU A 515 15.48 11.71 -35.81
C LEU A 515 15.88 11.79 -37.29
N GLU A 516 15.75 12.96 -37.93
CA GLU A 516 16.20 13.19 -39.31
C GLU A 516 17.71 12.94 -39.44
N LYS A 517 18.53 13.47 -38.52
CA LYS A 517 19.97 13.21 -38.47
C LYS A 517 20.30 11.74 -38.16
N LEU A 518 19.54 11.10 -37.27
CA LEU A 518 19.74 9.70 -36.92
C LEU A 518 19.47 8.81 -38.13
N VAL A 519 18.35 9.02 -38.83
CA VAL A 519 18.01 8.35 -40.10
C VAL A 519 19.06 8.65 -41.17
N GLU A 520 19.52 9.89 -41.32
CA GLU A 520 20.57 10.25 -42.28
C GLU A 520 21.91 9.57 -41.95
N SER A 521 22.23 9.34 -40.66
CA SER A 521 23.42 8.62 -40.25
C SER A 521 23.30 7.09 -40.48
N LEU A 522 22.15 6.50 -40.15
CA LEU A 522 21.87 5.08 -40.37
C LEU A 522 21.82 4.73 -41.86
N GLN A 523 21.34 5.65 -42.71
CA GLN A 523 21.34 5.50 -44.18
C GLN A 523 22.74 5.63 -44.82
N LYS A 524 23.75 6.09 -44.08
CA LYS A 524 25.13 6.28 -44.58
C LYS A 524 26.11 5.19 -44.12
N THR A 525 25.68 4.24 -43.31
CA THR A 525 26.53 3.15 -42.79
C THR A 525 26.41 1.89 -43.66
N GLU A 526 27.54 1.31 -44.06
CA GLU A 526 27.64 0.21 -45.03
C GLU A 526 27.22 -1.19 -44.49
N ASP A 527 26.33 -1.29 -43.51
CA ASP A 527 25.91 -2.57 -42.89
C ASP A 527 24.66 -3.22 -43.53
N ASN A 528 23.99 -2.56 -44.48
CA ASN A 528 22.80 -3.13 -45.16
C ASN A 528 23.11 -4.44 -45.92
N ASP A 529 24.26 -4.51 -46.61
CA ASP A 529 24.68 -5.72 -47.32
C ASP A 529 25.00 -6.87 -46.35
N ARG A 530 25.52 -6.53 -45.16
CA ARG A 530 25.82 -7.49 -44.09
C ARG A 530 24.54 -8.02 -43.43
N LEU A 531 23.54 -7.16 -43.22
CA LEU A 531 22.21 -7.55 -42.76
C LEU A 531 21.52 -8.46 -43.77
N GLY A 532 21.60 -8.13 -45.08
CA GLY A 532 21.12 -9.00 -46.16
C GLY A 532 21.76 -10.38 -46.15
N ALA A 533 23.09 -10.44 -46.04
CA ALA A 533 23.83 -11.70 -45.95
C ALA A 533 23.44 -12.54 -44.72
N LEU A 534 23.23 -11.93 -43.55
CA LEU A 534 22.73 -12.64 -42.36
C LEU A 534 21.31 -13.16 -42.57
N MET A 535 20.41 -12.39 -43.18
CA MET A 535 19.04 -12.83 -43.46
C MET A 535 18.99 -14.03 -44.41
N GLU A 536 19.82 -14.05 -45.46
CA GLU A 536 19.98 -15.21 -46.34
C GLU A 536 20.53 -16.43 -45.57
N GLN A 537 21.52 -16.22 -44.70
CA GLN A 537 22.09 -17.28 -43.86
C GLN A 537 21.03 -17.88 -42.90
N CYS A 538 20.18 -17.04 -42.30
CA CYS A 538 19.07 -17.47 -41.45
C CYS A 538 17.99 -18.24 -42.24
N GLN A 539 17.65 -17.84 -43.46
CA GLN A 539 16.73 -18.61 -44.31
C GLN A 539 17.33 -19.98 -44.68
N LYS A 540 18.62 -20.03 -45.03
CA LYS A 540 19.33 -21.26 -45.36
C LYS A 540 19.38 -22.25 -44.20
N LEU A 541 19.66 -21.78 -42.98
CA LEU A 541 19.63 -22.58 -41.76
C LEU A 541 18.23 -23.10 -41.43
N ARG A 542 17.17 -22.30 -41.64
CA ARG A 542 15.78 -22.76 -41.46
C ARG A 542 15.42 -23.90 -42.43
N GLY A 543 15.74 -23.75 -43.72
CA GLY A 543 15.53 -24.81 -44.71
C GLY A 543 16.34 -26.09 -44.43
N GLN A 544 17.55 -25.96 -43.87
CA GLN A 544 18.34 -27.12 -43.41
C GLN A 544 17.70 -27.82 -42.20
N ASN A 545 17.16 -27.08 -41.24
CA ASN A 545 16.43 -27.65 -40.12
C ASN A 545 15.13 -28.36 -40.55
N GLU A 546 14.38 -27.79 -41.50
CA GLU A 546 13.19 -28.44 -42.08
C GLU A 546 13.56 -29.75 -42.80
N GLN A 547 14.67 -29.78 -43.55
CA GLN A 547 15.19 -31.01 -44.15
C GLN A 547 15.65 -32.03 -43.11
N LEU A 548 16.33 -31.61 -42.04
CA LEU A 548 16.72 -32.49 -40.93
C LEU A 548 15.51 -33.11 -40.23
N MET A 549 14.47 -32.31 -39.93
CA MET A 549 13.23 -32.81 -39.34
C MET A 549 12.48 -33.78 -40.26
N SER A 550 12.50 -33.53 -41.58
CA SER A 550 11.98 -34.47 -42.58
C SER A 550 12.76 -35.79 -42.61
N VAL A 551 14.10 -35.75 -42.54
CA VAL A 551 14.96 -36.94 -42.45
C VAL A 551 14.71 -37.71 -41.15
N ILE A 552 14.60 -37.01 -40.00
CA ILE A 552 14.28 -37.63 -38.71
C ILE A 552 12.90 -38.29 -38.73
N SER A 553 11.88 -37.64 -39.33
CA SER A 553 10.54 -38.22 -39.55
C SER A 553 10.58 -39.46 -40.45
N ASN A 554 11.42 -39.48 -41.48
CA ASN A 554 11.62 -40.65 -42.33
C ASN A 554 12.32 -41.80 -41.60
N ILE A 555 13.35 -41.50 -40.79
CA ILE A 555 14.03 -42.49 -39.94
C ILE A 555 13.07 -43.06 -38.91
N GLY A 556 12.27 -42.23 -38.23
CA GLY A 556 11.24 -42.69 -37.29
C GLY A 556 10.20 -43.62 -37.93
N ARG A 557 9.80 -43.35 -39.19
CA ARG A 557 8.95 -44.26 -39.97
C ARG A 557 9.64 -45.56 -40.36
N MET A 558 10.95 -45.54 -40.63
CA MET A 558 11.73 -46.76 -40.86
C MET A 558 11.90 -47.59 -39.58
N CYS A 559 12.15 -46.97 -38.42
CA CYS A 559 12.24 -47.66 -37.13
C CYS A 559 10.93 -48.35 -36.76
N LYS A 560 9.78 -47.67 -36.89
CA LYS A 560 8.45 -48.28 -36.71
C LYS A 560 8.13 -49.42 -37.70
N SER A 561 8.86 -49.52 -38.82
CA SER A 561 8.77 -50.63 -39.77
C SER A 561 9.71 -51.80 -39.44
N ILE A 562 10.51 -51.72 -38.37
CA ILE A 562 11.47 -52.74 -37.93
C ILE A 562 11.00 -53.44 -36.64
N GLU A 563 10.17 -52.80 -35.82
CA GLU A 563 9.67 -53.35 -34.55
C GLU A 563 8.62 -54.48 -34.71
N HIS A 564 8.11 -54.72 -35.92
CA HIS A 564 7.16 -55.80 -36.23
C HIS A 564 7.62 -56.67 -37.43
N PRO A 565 8.52 -57.63 -37.22
CA PRO A 565 8.92 -58.60 -38.24
C PRO A 565 7.90 -59.74 -38.41
N ASP A 566 7.43 -59.92 -39.65
CA ASP A 566 6.63 -61.04 -40.19
C ASP A 566 5.28 -61.39 -39.53
N GLU A 567 4.18 -61.16 -40.28
CA GLU A 567 3.30 -62.29 -40.63
C GLU A 567 2.71 -62.18 -42.06
N THR A 568 3.16 -63.07 -42.95
CA THR A 568 2.46 -63.53 -44.19
C THR A 568 2.35 -62.64 -45.45
N ARG A 569 3.49 -62.34 -46.07
CA ARG A 569 3.89 -62.92 -47.38
C ARG A 569 2.89 -62.91 -48.57
N THR A 570 3.12 -62.05 -49.56
CA THR A 570 3.06 -62.40 -51.00
C THR A 570 4.03 -61.55 -51.86
N ARG A 571 4.28 -61.93 -53.12
CA ARG A 571 5.43 -61.52 -53.99
C ARG A 571 5.06 -61.70 -55.48
N PRO A 572 5.90 -61.31 -56.49
CA PRO A 572 7.00 -60.33 -56.52
C PRO A 572 7.08 -59.44 -57.81
N GLY A 573 8.03 -58.48 -57.83
CA GLY A 573 8.75 -58.06 -59.06
C GLY A 573 8.28 -56.74 -59.73
N ALA A 574 9.15 -55.95 -60.38
CA ALA A 574 10.60 -56.09 -60.60
C ALA A 574 11.32 -54.71 -60.65
N SER A 575 12.66 -54.73 -60.65
CA SER A 575 13.56 -53.59 -60.38
C SER A 575 14.19 -52.98 -61.68
N PRO A 576 15.32 -52.23 -61.66
CA PRO A 576 15.35 -50.77 -61.44
C PRO A 576 16.23 -49.99 -62.47
N GLY A 577 16.38 -48.67 -62.27
CA GLY A 577 17.41 -47.81 -62.92
C GLY A 577 17.08 -46.32 -62.71
N VAL A 578 17.77 -45.51 -61.89
CA VAL A 578 19.20 -45.15 -61.81
C VAL A 578 19.69 -44.31 -63.01
N ALA A 579 19.73 -42.99 -62.84
CA ALA A 579 20.86 -42.11 -63.25
C ALA A 579 20.68 -40.68 -62.73
N PHE A 580 21.75 -40.05 -62.23
CA PHE A 580 21.87 -38.60 -62.04
C PHE A 580 22.17 -37.90 -63.37
N LYS A 581 21.78 -36.62 -63.51
CA LYS A 581 22.57 -35.61 -64.26
C LYS A 581 22.18 -34.17 -63.91
N THR A 582 23.11 -33.25 -64.17
CA THR A 582 23.09 -31.84 -63.76
C THR A 582 23.18 -30.88 -64.95
N ALA A 583 22.39 -29.79 -64.92
CA ALA A 583 22.53 -28.50 -65.59
C ALA A 583 21.48 -27.57 -64.94
N ILE A 584 21.75 -26.36 -64.44
CA ILE A 584 22.37 -25.16 -65.05
C ILE A 584 21.39 -24.41 -65.99
N GLU A 585 20.60 -23.55 -65.34
CA GLU A 585 20.38 -22.13 -65.73
C GLU A 585 19.49 -21.81 -66.97
N PRO A 586 19.19 -20.52 -67.29
CA PRO A 586 17.81 -20.03 -67.10
C PRO A 586 17.18 -19.40 -68.37
N ASP A 587 15.91 -18.96 -68.28
CA ASP A 587 15.45 -17.81 -69.08
C ASP A 587 14.24 -17.06 -68.46
N LEU A 588 13.99 -15.84 -68.96
CA LEU A 588 12.91 -14.92 -68.60
C LEU A 588 11.65 -15.25 -69.44
N HIS A 589 10.40 -14.95 -69.02
CA HIS A 589 9.83 -13.60 -69.05
C HIS A 589 8.33 -13.59 -68.65
N GLN A 590 7.86 -12.41 -68.20
CA GLN A 590 6.53 -11.81 -68.45
C GLN A 590 5.24 -12.59 -68.09
N GLN A 591 4.58 -12.15 -67.00
CA GLN A 591 3.26 -11.45 -66.97
C GLN A 591 2.12 -11.83 -67.97
N PRO A 592 0.81 -11.59 -67.66
CA PRO A 592 0.25 -10.79 -66.53
C PRO A 592 -1.08 -11.34 -65.88
N LEU A 593 -1.67 -10.49 -65.03
CA LEU A 593 -3.11 -10.10 -65.01
C LEU A 593 -4.17 -10.86 -64.15
N HIS A 594 -4.49 -10.29 -62.98
CA HIS A 594 -5.81 -10.23 -62.28
C HIS A 594 -6.53 -11.58 -61.95
N THR A 595 -7.58 -11.68 -61.10
CA THR A 595 -8.44 -10.74 -60.36
C THR A 595 -8.51 -11.12 -58.86
N GLY A 596 -8.99 -10.21 -58.00
CA GLY A 596 -9.42 -10.54 -56.63
C GLY A 596 -10.94 -10.78 -56.53
N ILE A 597 -11.39 -11.47 -55.48
CA ILE A 597 -12.80 -11.58 -55.06
C ILE A 597 -12.87 -11.63 -53.51
N THR A 598 -14.04 -11.31 -52.97
CA THR A 598 -14.28 -10.99 -51.54
C THR A 598 -14.50 -12.20 -50.62
N ALA A 599 -14.38 -11.94 -49.32
CA ALA A 599 -14.52 -12.93 -48.24
C ALA A 599 -15.92 -13.55 -48.07
N ALA A 600 -15.95 -14.77 -47.54
CA ALA A 600 -17.01 -15.30 -46.70
C ALA A 600 -16.46 -16.36 -45.72
N SER A 601 -17.12 -16.50 -44.57
CA SER A 601 -16.79 -17.40 -43.45
C SER A 601 -17.00 -18.89 -43.73
N MET A 602 -16.29 -19.78 -43.00
CA MET A 602 -16.92 -20.85 -42.19
C MET A 602 -15.93 -21.62 -41.27
N ARG A 603 -16.43 -22.06 -40.12
CA ARG A 603 -15.92 -23.13 -39.23
C ARG A 603 -16.99 -24.27 -39.21
N PRO A 604 -16.76 -25.44 -38.57
CA PRO A 604 -15.62 -26.35 -38.68
C PRO A 604 -16.08 -27.83 -38.83
N TRP A 605 -15.15 -28.78 -38.96
CA TRP A 605 -15.39 -30.19 -38.56
C TRP A 605 -14.10 -30.86 -38.08
N VAL A 606 -14.20 -31.87 -37.20
CA VAL A 606 -13.08 -32.50 -36.46
C VAL A 606 -13.40 -34.00 -36.27
N PRO A 607 -12.43 -34.92 -36.46
CA PRO A 607 -11.73 -35.58 -35.33
C PRO A 607 -10.19 -35.59 -35.53
N ALA A 608 -9.28 -35.46 -34.56
CA ALA A 608 -9.18 -35.96 -33.17
C ALA A 608 -8.54 -37.36 -33.03
N HIS A 609 -7.27 -37.42 -32.60
CA HIS A 609 -6.78 -38.20 -31.44
C HIS A 609 -5.32 -37.80 -31.07
N GLU A 610 -4.84 -38.32 -29.93
CA GLU A 610 -3.55 -38.10 -29.24
C GLU A 610 -2.29 -38.47 -30.10
N ASP A 611 -1.03 -38.14 -29.74
CA ASP A 611 -0.41 -38.28 -28.41
C ASP A 611 0.91 -37.50 -28.18
N GLN A 612 1.35 -37.44 -26.92
CA GLN A 612 2.66 -36.92 -26.46
C GLN A 612 3.71 -38.06 -26.36
N PRO A 613 5.01 -37.75 -26.50
CA PRO A 613 6.00 -38.42 -25.65
C PRO A 613 7.17 -37.53 -25.19
N GLU A 614 7.55 -37.67 -23.91
CA GLU A 614 8.80 -37.10 -23.36
C GLU A 614 9.95 -38.11 -23.27
N SER A 615 11.17 -37.55 -23.36
CA SER A 615 12.43 -37.90 -22.69
C SER A 615 12.93 -39.37 -22.62
N TRP A 616 14.22 -39.52 -22.98
CA TRP A 616 15.14 -40.50 -22.40
C TRP A 616 16.48 -39.82 -22.15
N TRP A 617 17.04 -39.99 -20.94
CA TRP A 617 18.29 -40.75 -20.70
C TRP A 617 18.42 -41.01 -19.18
N ASN A 618 19.02 -42.13 -18.79
CA ASN A 618 19.13 -42.57 -17.39
C ASN A 618 20.33 -43.54 -17.21
N GLN A 619 20.63 -43.91 -15.96
CA GLN A 619 21.67 -44.86 -15.49
C GLN A 619 23.10 -44.29 -15.45
N ASN A 620 23.92 -44.53 -14.41
CA ASN A 620 23.96 -45.62 -13.41
C ASN A 620 24.11 -45.08 -11.97
N GLY A 621 23.81 -45.82 -10.89
CA GLY A 621 23.18 -47.15 -10.80
C GLY A 621 23.58 -47.93 -9.51
N LEU A 622 22.69 -48.85 -9.09
CA LEU A 622 22.84 -49.85 -7.99
C LEU A 622 22.79 -49.28 -6.55
N SER A 623 22.16 -49.90 -5.55
CA SER A 623 21.17 -51.02 -5.42
C SER A 623 20.70 -51.07 -3.93
N GLU A 624 19.79 -51.89 -3.37
CA GLU A 624 18.81 -52.98 -3.69
C GLU A 624 17.90 -53.15 -2.43
N ALA A 625 16.71 -53.76 -2.36
CA ALA A 625 15.82 -54.42 -3.33
C ALA A 625 14.35 -54.52 -2.81
N GLU A 626 13.39 -54.69 -3.74
CA GLU A 626 12.12 -55.48 -3.69
C GLU A 626 10.95 -55.24 -2.67
N GLY A 627 9.71 -55.38 -3.18
CA GLY A 627 8.45 -55.36 -2.41
C GLY A 627 7.17 -55.05 -3.23
N MET A 628 6.69 -55.97 -4.08
CA MET A 628 5.55 -55.75 -5.00
C MET A 628 4.14 -55.96 -4.37
N HIS A 629 3.13 -55.16 -4.78
CA HIS A 629 1.96 -55.64 -5.57
C HIS A 629 0.83 -54.60 -5.89
N GLN A 630 0.83 -54.16 -7.15
CA GLN A 630 -0.29 -54.06 -8.14
C GLN A 630 -1.71 -54.65 -7.84
N VAL A 631 -2.87 -54.26 -8.44
CA VAL A 631 -3.45 -53.00 -9.03
C VAL A 631 -5.02 -52.96 -8.84
N PRO A 632 -5.93 -52.80 -9.85
CA PRO A 632 -6.72 -51.60 -10.27
C PRO A 632 -8.23 -51.64 -9.86
N SER A 633 -9.18 -50.70 -10.16
CA SER A 633 -9.53 -50.05 -11.44
C SER A 633 -10.61 -48.90 -11.38
N ASN A 634 -10.48 -47.92 -12.29
CA ASN A 634 -11.46 -47.20 -13.18
C ASN A 634 -13.00 -47.50 -13.17
N PRO A 635 -13.87 -46.67 -13.84
CA PRO A 635 -13.79 -45.25 -14.27
C PRO A 635 -15.12 -44.42 -14.10
N LEU A 636 -15.26 -43.29 -14.83
CA LEU A 636 -16.32 -42.24 -14.77
C LEU A 636 -17.61 -42.48 -15.62
N LEU A 637 -18.69 -41.74 -15.29
CA LEU A 637 -19.75 -41.29 -16.23
C LEU A 637 -20.49 -40.03 -15.69
N SER A 638 -21.27 -39.32 -16.51
CA SER A 638 -21.81 -37.97 -16.19
C SER A 638 -23.20 -37.63 -16.79
N TYR A 639 -23.77 -36.51 -16.30
CA TYR A 639 -25.03 -35.82 -16.68
C TYR A 639 -26.40 -36.45 -16.32
N LEU A 640 -27.20 -35.71 -15.52
CA LEU A 640 -28.49 -35.12 -15.95
C LEU A 640 -29.12 -34.19 -14.87
N HIS A 641 -29.60 -33.03 -15.30
CA HIS A 641 -30.59 -32.16 -14.62
C HIS A 641 -31.97 -32.43 -15.30
N PRO A 642 -33.17 -31.97 -14.85
CA PRO A 642 -33.43 -30.82 -13.96
C PRO A 642 -34.63 -30.96 -12.97
N SER A 643 -34.88 -29.92 -12.14
CA SER A 643 -36.19 -29.23 -11.96
C SER A 643 -36.40 -28.64 -10.54
N LEU A 644 -36.91 -27.40 -10.50
CA LEU A 644 -37.47 -26.68 -9.36
C LEU A 644 -38.88 -27.24 -8.97
N PRO A 645 -39.42 -27.04 -7.74
CA PRO A 645 -39.61 -25.70 -7.14
C PRO A 645 -39.45 -25.52 -5.61
N ASN A 646 -39.36 -24.24 -5.22
CA ASN A 646 -39.60 -23.74 -3.86
C ASN A 646 -41.03 -24.05 -3.37
N LEU A 647 -41.20 -24.24 -2.06
CA LEU A 647 -42.44 -23.91 -1.35
C LEU A 647 -42.20 -23.67 0.16
N ASN A 648 -42.97 -22.74 0.70
CA ASN A 648 -42.79 -22.10 2.02
C ASN A 648 -43.00 -23.03 3.24
N SER A 649 -42.27 -22.73 4.32
CA SER A 649 -42.75 -22.42 5.70
C SER A 649 -44.14 -22.91 6.20
N PRO A 650 -44.37 -23.09 7.54
CA PRO A 650 -43.45 -23.27 8.69
C PRO A 650 -43.96 -24.31 9.74
N THR A 651 -43.59 -24.12 11.03
CA THR A 651 -44.27 -24.52 12.30
C THR A 651 -44.12 -25.92 12.95
N GLN A 652 -43.77 -25.87 14.25
CA GLN A 652 -44.24 -26.70 15.41
C GLN A 652 -43.86 -28.21 15.42
N SER A 653 -43.03 -28.70 16.36
CA SER A 653 -43.29 -28.98 17.81
C SER A 653 -44.36 -30.07 18.03
N GLN A 654 -44.22 -31.10 18.88
CA GLN A 654 -43.45 -31.28 20.13
C GLN A 654 -42.81 -32.73 20.16
N ALA A 655 -42.20 -33.31 21.20
CA ALA A 655 -42.12 -33.01 22.63
C ALA A 655 -40.88 -33.63 23.34
N SER A 656 -40.51 -33.05 24.49
CA SER A 656 -39.74 -33.68 25.59
C SER A 656 -40.70 -34.50 26.52
N PRO A 657 -40.34 -35.06 27.71
CA PRO A 657 -39.07 -34.97 28.47
C PRO A 657 -38.57 -36.25 29.20
N ILE A 658 -37.34 -36.18 29.72
CA ILE A 658 -36.96 -36.72 31.06
C ILE A 658 -36.13 -35.63 31.77
N GLN A 659 -36.19 -35.58 33.10
CA GLN A 659 -35.59 -34.52 33.94
C GLN A 659 -34.22 -34.92 34.51
N THR A 660 -33.35 -33.93 34.69
CA THR A 660 -32.38 -33.86 35.80
C THR A 660 -32.43 -32.46 36.43
N LEU A 661 -32.30 -32.37 37.75
CA LEU A 661 -32.46 -31.12 38.50
C LEU A 661 -31.12 -30.59 39.04
N HIS A 662 -30.86 -29.31 38.75
CA HIS A 662 -30.03 -28.36 39.49
C HIS A 662 -28.63 -28.78 39.97
N THR A 663 -27.62 -28.25 39.30
CA THR A 663 -26.91 -27.10 39.89
C THR A 663 -27.40 -25.81 39.22
N VAL A 664 -27.37 -24.68 39.94
CA VAL A 664 -27.93 -23.40 39.46
C VAL A 664 -26.89 -22.67 38.61
N PRO A 665 -27.20 -22.27 37.36
CA PRO A 665 -26.35 -21.35 36.61
C PRO A 665 -26.26 -20.03 37.37
N ARG A 666 -25.06 -19.63 37.81
CA ARG A 666 -24.83 -18.25 38.23
C ARG A 666 -24.77 -17.38 36.97
N THR A 667 -25.94 -17.00 36.45
CA THR A 667 -26.04 -15.87 35.53
C THR A 667 -25.51 -14.65 36.26
N PHE A 668 -24.30 -14.21 35.91
CA PHE A 668 -23.86 -12.88 36.24
C PHE A 668 -24.88 -11.88 35.67
N PRO A 669 -25.24 -10.82 36.39
CA PRO A 669 -26.00 -9.74 35.80
C PRO A 669 -25.27 -9.20 34.56
N ALA A 670 -26.03 -8.80 33.54
CA ALA A 670 -25.51 -7.80 32.60
C ALA A 670 -25.02 -6.59 33.43
N PRO A 671 -23.89 -5.95 33.06
CA PRO A 671 -23.25 -4.93 33.90
C PRO A 671 -24.26 -3.89 34.37
N GLN A 672 -24.45 -3.83 35.69
CA GLN A 672 -25.41 -2.91 36.30
C GLN A 672 -24.69 -1.61 36.62
N THR A 673 -25.34 -0.49 36.27
CA THR A 673 -24.78 0.87 36.17
C THR A 673 -23.89 1.08 34.92
N ALA A 674 -24.06 2.24 34.29
CA ALA A 674 -23.30 2.66 33.11
C ALA A 674 -21.97 3.37 33.50
N ASN A 675 -21.41 3.01 34.66
CA ASN A 675 -20.36 3.76 35.35
C ASN A 675 -19.13 2.92 35.74
N GLU A 676 -19.14 1.59 35.58
CA GLU A 676 -17.97 0.76 35.87
C GLU A 676 -16.83 1.03 34.88
N THR A 677 -15.62 1.22 35.40
CA THR A 677 -14.43 1.54 34.60
C THR A 677 -13.73 0.27 34.10
N THR A 678 -12.92 0.37 33.02
CA THR A 678 -12.12 -0.76 32.51
C THR A 678 -11.27 -1.40 33.60
N ALA A 679 -10.68 -0.58 34.49
CA ALA A 679 -9.90 -1.05 35.64
C ALA A 679 -10.74 -1.91 36.60
N GLU A 680 -11.92 -1.41 37.00
CA GLU A 680 -12.83 -2.12 37.90
C GLU A 680 -13.38 -3.40 37.24
N VAL A 681 -13.77 -3.36 35.96
CA VAL A 681 -14.25 -4.51 35.20
C VAL A 681 -13.18 -5.59 35.09
N VAL A 682 -11.95 -5.24 34.69
CA VAL A 682 -10.83 -6.20 34.59
C VAL A 682 -10.48 -6.77 35.96
N ASN A 683 -10.37 -5.94 36.99
CA ASN A 683 -10.14 -6.41 38.36
C ASN A 683 -11.26 -7.34 38.85
N ASN A 684 -12.52 -7.03 38.55
CA ASN A 684 -13.70 -7.84 38.90
C ASN A 684 -13.81 -9.14 38.10
N ILE A 685 -13.10 -9.28 36.97
CA ILE A 685 -12.97 -10.55 36.23
C ILE A 685 -11.84 -11.37 36.85
N LEU A 686 -10.65 -10.81 37.00
CA LEU A 686 -9.48 -11.51 37.52
C LEU A 686 -9.67 -11.99 38.97
N SER A 687 -10.27 -11.15 39.84
CA SER A 687 -10.61 -11.52 41.23
C SER A 687 -11.63 -12.67 41.34
N LYS A 688 -12.32 -13.02 40.25
CA LYS A 688 -13.19 -14.22 40.17
C LYS A 688 -12.47 -15.40 39.54
N ALA A 689 -11.53 -15.14 38.63
CA ALA A 689 -10.76 -16.16 37.94
C ALA A 689 -9.79 -16.90 38.88
N GLU A 690 -9.16 -16.18 39.80
CA GLU A 690 -8.30 -16.78 40.84
C GLU A 690 -9.08 -17.54 41.93
N LEU A 691 -10.42 -17.59 41.84
CA LEU A 691 -11.28 -18.41 42.70
C LEU A 691 -11.74 -19.71 42.03
N PHE A 692 -11.29 -20.01 40.81
CA PHE A 692 -11.47 -21.33 40.22
C PHE A 692 -10.61 -22.37 40.95
N THR A 693 -11.07 -23.62 41.00
CA THR A 693 -10.37 -24.71 41.72
C THR A 693 -9.66 -25.70 40.79
N VAL A 694 -9.94 -25.63 39.49
CA VAL A 694 -9.31 -26.43 38.41
C VAL A 694 -9.41 -25.61 37.12
N LEU A 695 -8.38 -25.62 36.29
CA LEU A 695 -8.42 -25.20 34.88
C LEU A 695 -8.36 -26.46 34.00
N SER A 696 -9.34 -26.65 33.12
CA SER A 696 -9.52 -27.92 32.39
C SER A 696 -8.72 -28.04 31.09
N THR A 697 -8.17 -26.94 30.57
CA THR A 697 -7.28 -26.96 29.39
C THR A 697 -5.85 -27.35 29.80
N HIS A 698 -5.17 -28.19 29.00
CA HIS A 698 -3.79 -28.61 29.29
C HIS A 698 -2.81 -27.44 29.13
N PRO A 699 -1.70 -27.35 29.90
CA PRO A 699 -0.71 -26.28 29.73
C PRO A 699 -0.17 -26.17 28.30
N ASP A 700 -0.05 -27.30 27.60
CA ASP A 700 0.50 -27.33 26.24
C ASP A 700 -0.50 -26.85 25.17
N ASP A 701 -1.81 -26.89 25.45
CA ASP A 701 -2.87 -26.39 24.56
C ASP A 701 -3.05 -24.85 24.66
N ASP A 702 -2.58 -24.25 25.77
CA ASP A 702 -2.78 -22.82 26.06
C ASP A 702 -2.09 -21.91 25.03
N ALA A 703 -0.99 -22.34 24.43
CA ALA A 703 -0.33 -21.60 23.35
C ALA A 703 -1.21 -21.53 22.09
N ASP A 704 -1.76 -22.66 21.66
CA ASP A 704 -2.62 -22.78 20.49
C ASP A 704 -3.88 -21.91 20.62
N ILE A 705 -4.50 -21.90 21.79
CA ILE A 705 -5.65 -21.05 22.11
C ILE A 705 -5.30 -19.57 22.05
N ALA A 706 -4.18 -19.14 22.64
CA ALA A 706 -3.73 -17.74 22.60
C ALA A 706 -3.47 -17.28 21.16
N ILE A 707 -2.77 -18.10 20.37
CA ILE A 707 -2.41 -17.81 18.99
C ILE A 707 -3.67 -17.69 18.11
N ARG A 708 -4.60 -18.66 18.19
CA ARG A 708 -5.86 -18.61 17.43
C ARG A 708 -6.81 -17.49 17.91
N ALA A 709 -6.77 -17.11 19.18
CA ALA A 709 -7.54 -15.97 19.69
C ALA A 709 -7.07 -14.61 19.11
N VAL A 710 -5.77 -14.48 18.82
CA VAL A 710 -5.20 -13.30 18.14
C VAL A 710 -5.45 -13.36 16.64
N LEU A 711 -5.14 -14.48 15.97
CA LEU A 711 -5.23 -14.63 14.51
C LEU A 711 -6.66 -14.71 13.96
N ASN A 712 -7.56 -15.40 14.67
CA ASN A 712 -8.91 -15.74 14.19
C ASN A 712 -10.04 -15.20 15.09
N GLY A 713 -9.69 -14.59 16.23
CA GLY A 713 -10.63 -14.06 17.21
C GLY A 713 -11.28 -15.14 18.08
N TRP A 714 -11.65 -14.78 19.31
CA TRP A 714 -12.28 -15.69 20.28
C TRP A 714 -13.53 -16.41 19.77
N ASN A 715 -14.26 -15.84 18.82
CA ASN A 715 -15.43 -16.48 18.24
C ASN A 715 -15.08 -17.66 17.33
N SER A 716 -13.89 -17.67 16.71
CA SER A 716 -13.39 -18.85 16.00
C SER A 716 -12.95 -19.92 17.00
N VAL A 717 -12.22 -19.55 18.06
CA VAL A 717 -11.78 -20.50 19.10
C VAL A 717 -12.97 -21.19 19.78
N ARG A 718 -14.04 -20.45 20.11
CA ARG A 718 -15.30 -21.01 20.67
C ARG A 718 -16.07 -21.93 19.72
N GLN A 719 -15.75 -21.96 18.44
CA GLN A 719 -16.37 -22.88 17.46
C GLN A 719 -15.59 -24.18 17.32
N THR A 720 -14.29 -24.17 17.64
CA THR A 720 -13.41 -25.36 17.58
C THR A 720 -13.23 -26.01 18.94
N ASP A 721 -13.23 -25.24 20.03
CA ASP A 721 -12.84 -25.67 21.37
C ASP A 721 -13.82 -25.22 22.45
N SER A 722 -13.93 -26.02 23.51
CA SER A 722 -14.50 -25.55 24.79
C SER A 722 -13.41 -24.86 25.59
N LEU A 723 -13.44 -23.52 25.62
CA LEU A 723 -12.61 -22.74 26.55
C LEU A 723 -12.93 -23.13 28.00
N ASP A 724 -11.91 -23.20 28.86
CA ASP A 724 -12.11 -23.29 30.31
C ASP A 724 -12.49 -21.93 30.90
N ASP A 725 -13.01 -21.91 32.14
CA ASP A 725 -13.46 -20.69 32.81
C ASP A 725 -12.34 -19.62 32.93
N GLY A 726 -11.08 -20.04 32.97
CA GLY A 726 -9.91 -19.17 32.96
C GLY A 726 -9.70 -18.49 31.62
N TRP A 727 -9.76 -19.23 30.52
CA TRP A 727 -9.71 -18.66 29.17
C TRP A 727 -10.94 -17.81 28.85
N GLU A 728 -12.13 -18.22 29.29
CA GLU A 728 -13.33 -17.39 29.20
C GLU A 728 -13.17 -16.08 29.98
N SER A 729 -12.46 -16.07 31.11
CA SER A 729 -12.17 -14.86 31.88
C SER A 729 -11.13 -13.97 31.18
N ILE A 730 -10.02 -14.54 30.72
CA ILE A 730 -8.98 -13.82 29.96
C ILE A 730 -9.55 -13.22 28.68
N SER A 731 -10.41 -13.96 27.94
CA SER A 731 -11.05 -13.45 26.72
C SER A 731 -11.90 -12.20 26.95
N LYS A 732 -12.46 -12.02 28.16
CA LYS A 732 -13.24 -10.85 28.54
C LYS A 732 -12.35 -9.68 28.93
N VAL A 733 -11.21 -9.93 29.60
CA VAL A 733 -10.21 -8.90 29.86
C VAL A 733 -9.62 -8.37 28.54
N ASP A 734 -9.26 -9.26 27.63
CA ASP A 734 -8.78 -8.92 26.28
C ASP A 734 -9.79 -8.04 25.52
N GLN A 735 -11.06 -8.45 25.48
CA GLN A 735 -12.14 -7.68 24.83
C GLN A 735 -12.42 -6.33 25.50
N GLN A 736 -12.04 -6.12 26.76
CA GLN A 736 -12.27 -4.88 27.51
C GLN A 736 -11.06 -3.94 27.56
N ALA A 737 -9.84 -4.47 27.40
CA ALA A 737 -8.59 -3.70 27.55
C ALA A 737 -7.68 -3.79 26.33
N PHE A 738 -7.42 -4.99 25.79
CA PHE A 738 -6.25 -5.21 24.91
C PHE A 738 -6.56 -5.28 23.40
N LEU A 739 -7.82 -5.12 22.97
CA LEU A 739 -8.19 -5.01 21.55
C LEU A 739 -7.51 -3.86 20.80
N SER A 740 -6.99 -2.85 21.50
CA SER A 740 -6.28 -1.70 20.92
C SER A 740 -4.75 -1.84 20.93
N CYS A 741 -4.21 -2.93 21.48
CA CYS A 741 -2.78 -3.23 21.45
C CYS A 741 -2.38 -3.87 20.11
N GLY A 742 -1.10 -3.80 19.76
CA GLY A 742 -0.56 -4.53 18.61
C GLY A 742 -0.74 -6.05 18.77
N LEU A 743 -0.74 -6.79 17.66
CA LEU A 743 -1.06 -8.22 17.68
C LEU A 743 -0.02 -9.03 18.47
N ILE A 744 1.25 -8.60 18.47
CA ILE A 744 2.31 -9.27 19.22
C ILE A 744 2.30 -8.91 20.72
N GLU A 745 2.04 -7.65 21.08
CA GLU A 745 1.75 -7.24 22.45
C GLU A 745 0.60 -8.06 23.02
N ARG A 746 -0.51 -8.13 22.28
CA ARG A 746 -1.71 -8.84 22.68
C ARG A 746 -1.45 -10.34 22.83
N LEU A 747 -0.65 -10.95 21.96
CA LEU A 747 -0.23 -12.34 22.08
C LEU A 747 0.63 -12.60 23.33
N ALA A 748 1.62 -11.73 23.60
CA ALA A 748 2.45 -11.81 24.80
C ALA A 748 1.64 -11.58 26.09
N ILE A 749 0.77 -10.58 26.10
CA ILE A 749 -0.14 -10.27 27.22
C ILE A 749 -1.04 -11.48 27.52
N LEU A 750 -1.68 -12.07 26.50
CA LEU A 750 -2.50 -13.27 26.68
C LEU A 750 -1.71 -14.45 27.25
N HIS A 751 -0.47 -14.67 26.80
CA HIS A 751 0.39 -15.73 27.31
C HIS A 751 0.77 -15.50 28.78
N VAL A 752 1.28 -14.31 29.14
CA VAL A 752 1.70 -14.03 30.53
C VAL A 752 0.51 -13.98 31.50
N MET A 753 -0.64 -13.48 31.05
CA MET A 753 -1.89 -13.55 31.83
C MET A 753 -2.32 -14.98 32.10
N ARG A 754 -2.23 -15.88 31.10
CA ARG A 754 -2.60 -17.28 31.28
C ARG A 754 -1.67 -17.98 32.27
N LEU A 755 -0.35 -17.81 32.12
CA LEU A 755 0.64 -18.40 33.04
C LEU A 755 0.40 -17.92 34.48
N LYS A 756 0.18 -16.61 34.68
CA LYS A 756 -0.11 -16.02 36.00
C LYS A 756 -1.40 -16.59 36.60
N LEU A 757 -2.47 -16.71 35.81
CA LEU A 757 -3.72 -17.31 36.25
C LEU A 757 -3.58 -18.81 36.59
N ARG A 758 -2.81 -19.59 35.82
CA ARG A 758 -2.54 -21.01 36.14
C ARG A 758 -1.85 -21.14 37.50
N HIS A 759 -0.81 -20.35 37.77
CA HIS A 759 -0.13 -20.37 39.07
C HIS A 759 -1.00 -19.85 40.22
N ALA A 760 -1.91 -18.90 39.98
CA ALA A 760 -2.84 -18.42 41.01
C ALA A 760 -3.90 -19.49 41.40
N VAL A 761 -4.41 -20.25 40.41
CA VAL A 761 -5.38 -21.34 40.64
C VAL A 761 -4.72 -22.61 41.17
N ASP A 762 -3.55 -22.97 40.66
CA ASP A 762 -2.76 -24.14 41.08
C ASP A 762 -1.29 -23.74 41.34
N PRO A 763 -0.95 -23.31 42.58
CA PRO A 763 0.37 -22.81 42.95
C PRO A 763 1.40 -23.93 43.17
N THR A 764 1.48 -24.87 42.23
CA THR A 764 2.52 -25.91 42.18
C THR A 764 3.87 -25.33 41.74
N SER A 765 4.97 -25.99 42.12
CA SER A 765 6.31 -25.64 41.63
C SER A 765 6.39 -25.67 40.09
N GLU A 766 5.70 -26.61 39.45
CA GLU A 766 5.65 -26.74 37.99
C GLU A 766 5.02 -25.50 37.32
N ASN A 767 3.91 -24.98 37.86
CA ASN A 767 3.30 -23.75 37.34
C ASN A 767 4.07 -22.48 37.73
N LEU A 768 4.87 -22.51 38.81
CA LEU A 768 5.81 -21.44 39.14
C LEU A 768 7.02 -21.44 38.19
N GLU A 769 7.59 -22.60 37.89
CA GLU A 769 8.71 -22.76 36.95
C GLU A 769 8.32 -22.42 35.49
N ARG A 770 7.03 -22.47 35.15
CA ARG A 770 6.48 -21.96 33.89
C ARG A 770 6.33 -20.43 33.82
N LEU A 771 6.48 -19.69 34.92
CA LEU A 771 6.39 -18.23 34.91
C LEU A 771 7.76 -17.59 34.59
N PRO A 772 7.80 -16.50 33.79
CA PRO A 772 8.98 -15.65 33.73
C PRO A 772 9.34 -15.14 35.12
N SER A 773 10.64 -15.15 35.47
CA SER A 773 11.10 -14.83 36.83
C SER A 773 10.65 -13.45 37.34
N PHE A 774 10.44 -12.48 36.45
CA PHE A 774 9.91 -11.14 36.77
C PHE A 774 8.43 -11.14 37.20
N MET A 775 7.64 -12.15 36.82
CA MET A 775 6.24 -12.33 37.21
C MET A 775 6.06 -12.96 38.60
N HIS A 776 7.10 -13.56 39.18
CA HIS A 776 7.03 -14.24 40.48
C HIS A 776 6.46 -13.31 41.57
N PRO A 777 5.72 -13.84 42.57
CA PRO A 777 5.14 -13.02 43.63
C PRO A 777 6.19 -12.31 44.49
N ARG A 778 6.14 -10.97 44.54
CA ARG A 778 6.93 -10.13 45.44
C ARG A 778 6.43 -10.27 46.90
N PRO A 779 7.26 -9.96 47.92
CA PRO A 779 6.82 -9.97 49.32
C PRO A 779 5.65 -9.00 49.59
N THR A 780 5.63 -7.85 48.91
CA THR A 780 4.57 -6.83 48.92
C THR A 780 3.19 -7.43 48.61
N GLN A 781 3.07 -8.18 47.52
CA GLN A 781 1.84 -8.81 47.03
C GLN A 781 1.25 -9.77 48.08
N ASN A 782 2.12 -10.47 48.82
CA ASN A 782 1.73 -11.41 49.88
C ASN A 782 1.43 -10.73 51.24
N LEU A 783 1.92 -9.51 51.49
CA LEU A 783 1.85 -8.83 52.78
C LEU A 783 0.83 -7.67 52.82
N ILE A 784 0.44 -7.13 51.67
CA ILE A 784 -0.39 -5.93 51.56
C ILE A 784 -1.58 -6.19 50.63
N GLN A 785 -2.80 -6.07 51.14
CA GLN A 785 -4.02 -6.19 50.34
C GLN A 785 -4.09 -5.08 49.27
N HIS A 786 -4.29 -5.48 48.01
CA HIS A 786 -4.30 -4.62 46.83
C HIS A 786 -5.30 -5.18 45.78
N PRO A 787 -5.60 -4.48 44.66
CA PRO A 787 -6.48 -4.98 43.61
C PRO A 787 -5.79 -6.06 42.75
N ILE A 788 -6.41 -7.22 42.58
CA ILE A 788 -5.87 -8.38 41.83
C ILE A 788 -5.35 -8.04 40.43
N MET A 789 -5.89 -7.02 39.75
CA MET A 789 -5.33 -6.58 38.45
C MET A 789 -3.86 -6.17 38.51
N VAL A 790 -3.36 -5.70 39.66
CA VAL A 790 -1.95 -5.30 39.84
C VAL A 790 -1.01 -6.50 39.69
N ASP A 791 -1.44 -7.69 40.09
CA ASP A 791 -0.63 -8.91 40.09
C ASP A 791 -0.19 -9.37 38.69
N TYR A 792 -0.85 -8.84 37.65
CA TYR A 792 -0.68 -9.16 36.22
C TYR A 792 0.20 -8.15 35.46
N PHE A 793 0.67 -7.06 36.09
CA PHE A 793 1.63 -6.13 35.47
C PHE A 793 3.03 -6.76 35.45
N VAL A 794 3.71 -6.74 34.30
CA VAL A 794 4.94 -7.52 34.12
C VAL A 794 6.16 -7.01 34.89
N TRP A 795 6.28 -5.70 35.11
CA TRP A 795 7.41 -5.14 35.85
C TRP A 795 7.19 -5.24 37.37
N PRO A 796 8.06 -5.97 38.12
CA PRO A 796 7.82 -6.22 39.53
C PRO A 796 7.93 -4.95 40.39
N ASP A 797 8.74 -3.98 39.99
CA ASP A 797 8.86 -2.69 40.69
C ASP A 797 7.66 -1.77 40.42
N LEU A 798 6.95 -1.94 39.29
CA LEU A 798 5.64 -1.30 39.06
C LEU A 798 4.57 -1.90 39.98
N ARG A 799 4.58 -3.24 40.17
CA ARG A 799 3.68 -3.92 41.12
C ARG A 799 3.92 -3.42 42.54
N ASP A 800 5.19 -3.37 42.99
CA ASP A 800 5.55 -2.83 44.30
C ASP A 800 5.14 -1.36 44.46
N LEU A 801 5.37 -0.52 43.44
CA LEU A 801 4.92 0.88 43.45
C LEU A 801 3.40 0.99 43.61
N LEU A 802 2.62 0.25 42.81
CA LEU A 802 1.14 0.28 42.86
C LEU A 802 0.58 -0.23 44.20
N ILE A 803 1.32 -1.06 44.93
CA ILE A 803 0.95 -1.62 46.24
C ILE A 803 1.36 -0.71 47.41
N LEU A 804 2.53 -0.06 47.33
CA LEU A 804 3.12 0.72 48.42
C LEU A 804 2.75 2.21 48.40
N SER A 805 2.41 2.76 47.23
CA SER A 805 2.12 4.18 47.01
C SER A 805 0.75 4.63 47.53
N PRO A 806 0.51 5.96 47.69
CA PRO A 806 -0.82 6.56 47.71
C PRO A 806 -1.73 6.22 46.50
N TYR A 807 -1.31 5.42 45.51
CA TYR A 807 -2.20 4.77 44.53
C TYR A 807 -3.39 4.04 45.20
N LYS A 808 -3.23 3.50 46.42
CA LYS A 808 -4.34 2.93 47.22
C LYS A 808 -5.42 3.96 47.64
N SER A 809 -5.16 5.25 47.41
CA SER A 809 -6.06 6.39 47.66
C SER A 809 -6.29 7.27 46.43
N MET A 810 -5.90 6.83 45.21
CA MET A 810 -6.26 7.52 43.97
C MET A 810 -7.79 7.58 43.76
N LYS A 811 -8.28 8.62 43.08
CA LYS A 811 -9.69 8.71 42.68
C LYS A 811 -9.91 7.80 41.47
N SER A 812 -11.13 7.29 41.26
CA SER A 812 -11.43 6.39 40.14
C SER A 812 -11.08 7.00 38.77
N ALA A 813 -11.19 8.32 38.60
CA ALA A 813 -10.77 9.02 37.38
C ALA A 813 -9.25 8.93 37.12
N ASP A 814 -8.44 8.93 38.17
CA ASP A 814 -6.98 8.85 38.09
C ASP A 814 -6.56 7.42 37.71
N VAL A 815 -7.25 6.40 38.24
CA VAL A 815 -7.07 4.98 37.88
C VAL A 815 -7.51 4.72 36.43
N VAL A 816 -8.60 5.35 35.97
CA VAL A 816 -9.02 5.32 34.55
C VAL A 816 -7.93 5.90 33.65
N LYS A 817 -7.38 7.07 34.00
CA LYS A 817 -6.28 7.69 33.25
C LYS A 817 -5.05 6.79 33.22
N PHE A 818 -4.67 6.20 34.36
CA PHE A 818 -3.56 5.27 34.47
C PHE A 818 -3.71 4.05 33.55
N VAL A 819 -4.83 3.33 33.65
CA VAL A 819 -5.07 2.12 32.83
C VAL A 819 -5.22 2.46 31.35
N SER A 820 -5.84 3.59 31.00
CA SER A 820 -5.97 4.02 29.61
C SER A 820 -4.62 4.39 28.96
N ILE A 821 -3.73 5.06 29.70
CA ILE A 821 -2.37 5.35 29.22
C ILE A 821 -1.56 4.04 29.16
N PHE A 822 -1.58 3.22 30.21
CA PHE A 822 -0.86 1.94 30.26
C PHE A 822 -1.18 1.02 29.07
N VAL A 823 -2.46 0.79 28.78
CA VAL A 823 -2.94 -0.04 27.65
C VAL A 823 -2.46 0.52 26.31
N LYS A 824 -2.44 1.86 26.15
CA LYS A 824 -1.92 2.50 24.94
C LYS A 824 -0.41 2.39 24.82
N SER A 825 0.32 2.50 25.93
CA SER A 825 1.78 2.59 25.97
C SER A 825 2.51 1.24 26.03
N ILE A 826 1.87 0.12 26.37
CA ILE A 826 2.54 -1.19 26.45
C ILE A 826 3.02 -1.67 25.07
N ARG A 827 4.29 -2.05 25.00
CA ARG A 827 4.98 -2.52 23.78
C ARG A 827 5.76 -3.79 24.08
N PHE A 828 5.85 -4.67 23.09
CA PHE A 828 6.61 -5.90 23.18
C PHE A 828 7.63 -5.96 22.03
N GLN A 829 8.92 -5.87 22.35
CA GLN A 829 10.00 -5.76 21.39
C GLN A 829 10.12 -7.05 20.56
N TRP A 830 9.54 -7.05 19.36
CA TRP A 830 9.55 -8.18 18.44
C TRP A 830 9.98 -7.71 17.03
N PRO A 831 11.22 -7.97 16.59
CA PRO A 831 11.76 -7.45 15.33
C PRO A 831 11.52 -8.40 14.13
N TYR A 832 10.47 -9.20 14.20
CA TYR A 832 10.13 -10.25 13.21
C TYR A 832 8.63 -10.21 12.90
N ASP A 833 8.16 -10.99 11.93
CA ASP A 833 6.72 -11.06 11.64
C ASP A 833 5.95 -11.72 12.77
N LEU A 834 4.63 -11.45 12.85
CA LEU A 834 3.75 -12.15 13.77
C LEU A 834 3.79 -13.68 13.53
N CYS A 835 3.97 -14.11 12.29
CA CYS A 835 4.10 -15.51 11.91
C CYS A 835 5.34 -16.19 12.51
N ASP A 836 6.44 -15.46 12.73
CA ASP A 836 7.66 -16.01 13.35
C ASP A 836 7.49 -16.26 14.86
N SER A 837 6.43 -15.73 15.47
CA SER A 837 6.17 -15.91 16.91
C SER A 837 5.67 -17.31 17.27
N PHE A 838 5.25 -18.10 16.27
CA PHE A 838 4.70 -19.44 16.47
C PHE A 838 5.08 -20.42 15.36
N THR A 839 4.89 -21.71 15.63
CA THR A 839 5.03 -22.79 14.66
C THR A 839 3.79 -23.70 14.72
N LYS A 840 3.31 -24.17 13.56
CA LYS A 840 2.20 -25.12 13.50
C LYS A 840 2.73 -26.53 13.41
N ASN A 841 2.32 -27.41 14.33
CA ASN A 841 2.67 -28.82 14.29
C ASN A 841 1.91 -29.49 13.12
N PRO A 842 2.59 -30.08 12.12
CA PRO A 842 1.94 -30.65 10.94
C PRO A 842 1.17 -31.95 11.21
N HIS A 843 1.35 -32.57 12.39
CA HIS A 843 0.68 -33.82 12.76
C HIS A 843 -0.54 -33.61 13.65
N SER A 844 -0.47 -32.70 14.63
CA SER A 844 -1.62 -32.37 15.50
C SER A 844 -2.46 -31.20 15.00
N GLY A 845 -1.92 -30.36 14.10
CA GLY A 845 -2.57 -29.14 13.63
C GLY A 845 -2.56 -27.97 14.61
N LEU A 846 -2.07 -28.16 15.83
CA LEU A 846 -1.98 -27.14 16.88
C LEU A 846 -0.80 -26.20 16.65
N TYR A 847 -0.93 -24.95 17.08
CA TYR A 847 0.16 -23.97 17.15
C TYR A 847 0.89 -24.02 18.49
N SER A 848 2.18 -23.78 18.47
CA SER A 848 3.03 -23.58 19.66
C SER A 848 3.93 -22.37 19.45
N PHE A 849 4.31 -21.67 20.51
CA PHE A 849 5.23 -20.54 20.40
C PHE A 849 6.59 -20.95 19.83
N SER A 850 7.23 -20.07 19.08
CA SER A 850 8.56 -20.33 18.53
C SER A 850 9.63 -20.17 19.61
N ASN A 851 10.74 -20.90 19.47
CA ASN A 851 11.90 -20.78 20.37
C ASN A 851 12.49 -19.35 20.38
N THR A 852 12.24 -18.55 19.34
CA THR A 852 12.61 -17.14 19.28
C THR A 852 11.64 -16.30 20.13
N PHE A 853 10.34 -16.56 20.05
CA PHE A 853 9.33 -15.87 20.87
C PHE A 853 9.52 -16.15 22.36
N CYS A 854 9.69 -17.42 22.78
CA CYS A 854 9.86 -17.75 24.20
C CYS A 854 11.06 -17.02 24.83
N LYS A 855 12.21 -16.94 24.13
CA LYS A 855 13.40 -16.21 24.61
C LYS A 855 13.16 -14.71 24.76
N GLN A 856 12.44 -14.11 23.81
CA GLN A 856 12.10 -12.69 23.83
C GLN A 856 11.03 -12.39 24.89
N PHE A 857 10.12 -13.33 25.14
CA PHE A 857 9.07 -13.25 26.15
C PHE A 857 9.64 -13.34 27.59
N GLU A 858 10.66 -14.17 27.79
CA GLU A 858 11.39 -14.33 29.06
C GLU A 858 12.33 -13.14 29.40
N ASP A 859 12.68 -12.29 28.42
CA ASP A 859 13.50 -11.11 28.66
C ASP A 859 12.64 -9.89 29.05
N ILE A 860 12.77 -9.45 30.31
CA ILE A 860 12.05 -8.27 30.81
C ILE A 860 12.35 -7.00 30.00
N ARG A 861 13.50 -6.92 29.30
CA ARG A 861 13.88 -5.76 28.48
C ARG A 861 13.02 -5.62 27.23
N SER A 862 12.46 -6.73 26.75
CA SER A 862 11.53 -6.76 25.62
C SER A 862 10.16 -6.21 25.98
N TRP A 863 9.82 -6.14 27.27
CA TRP A 863 8.62 -5.49 27.76
C TRP A 863 8.91 -4.01 28.01
N MET A 864 8.31 -3.13 27.20
CA MET A 864 8.55 -1.69 27.22
C MET A 864 7.26 -0.89 27.44
N LEU A 865 7.41 0.38 27.81
CA LEU A 865 6.33 1.38 27.77
C LEU A 865 6.76 2.58 26.91
N ASP A 866 5.83 3.15 26.13
CA ASP A 866 6.06 4.44 25.46
C ASP A 866 6.37 5.57 26.45
N SER A 867 7.13 6.56 26.00
CA SER A 867 7.56 7.74 26.78
C SER A 867 6.40 8.50 27.46
N ASP A 868 5.21 8.54 26.88
CA ASP A 868 3.99 9.15 27.47
C ASP A 868 3.64 8.59 28.86
N PHE A 869 3.87 7.30 29.11
CA PHE A 869 3.60 6.71 30.43
C PHE A 869 4.45 7.36 31.53
N PHE A 870 5.68 7.77 31.19
CA PHE A 870 6.64 8.35 32.13
C PHE A 870 6.42 9.85 32.36
N VAL A 871 5.51 10.49 31.62
CA VAL A 871 4.97 11.82 31.98
C VAL A 871 4.06 11.69 33.21
N MET A 872 3.30 10.60 33.31
CA MET A 872 2.43 10.28 34.45
C MET A 872 3.18 9.57 35.59
N CYS A 873 4.15 8.71 35.27
CA CYS A 873 4.91 7.90 36.22
C CYS A 873 6.44 8.11 36.08
N PRO A 874 6.96 9.34 36.24
CA PRO A 874 8.39 9.64 36.05
C PRO A 874 9.32 8.85 36.98
N GLN A 875 8.84 8.41 38.14
CA GLN A 875 9.56 7.55 39.07
C GLN A 875 9.86 6.13 38.52
N MET A 876 9.23 5.72 37.41
CA MET A 876 9.52 4.44 36.75
C MET A 876 10.63 4.53 35.69
N ILE A 877 11.15 5.73 35.40
CA ILE A 877 12.29 5.92 34.50
C ILE A 877 13.50 5.18 35.09
N GLY A 878 14.10 4.29 34.29
CA GLY A 878 15.22 3.43 34.71
C GLY A 878 14.80 2.08 35.32
N TYR A 879 13.52 1.91 35.69
CA TYR A 879 12.94 0.63 36.15
C TYR A 879 12.14 -0.08 35.05
N ILE A 880 11.56 0.68 34.11
CA ILE A 880 10.88 0.15 32.93
C ILE A 880 11.63 0.62 31.67
N PRO A 881 11.92 -0.27 30.69
CA PRO A 881 12.43 0.10 29.38
C PRO A 881 11.49 1.08 28.66
N ILE A 882 12.05 2.16 28.14
CA ILE A 882 11.27 3.20 27.43
C ILE A 882 11.33 2.94 25.93
N HIS A 883 10.18 2.65 25.32
CA HIS A 883 10.01 2.68 23.88
C HIS A 883 9.93 4.15 23.43
N ASN A 884 10.69 4.51 22.39
CA ASN A 884 10.83 5.88 21.89
C ASN A 884 11.14 6.92 23.00
N PRO A 885 12.34 6.89 23.62
CA PRO A 885 12.68 7.70 24.80
C PRO A 885 12.80 9.23 24.56
N GLY A 886 12.58 9.69 23.34
CA GLY A 886 12.76 11.09 22.92
C GLY A 886 14.24 11.47 22.70
N PRO A 887 14.50 12.63 22.08
CA PRO A 887 15.86 13.09 21.82
C PRO A 887 16.62 13.33 23.14
N GLY A 888 17.80 12.73 23.27
CA GLY A 888 18.73 12.97 24.39
C GLY A 888 18.58 12.05 25.61
N ARG A 889 17.74 11.00 25.57
CA ARG A 889 17.68 9.97 26.63
C ARG A 889 18.16 8.61 26.12
N VAL A 890 19.15 8.03 26.80
CA VAL A 890 19.80 6.77 26.39
C VAL A 890 18.84 5.58 26.59
N PRO A 891 18.65 4.70 25.59
CA PRO A 891 17.90 3.46 25.76
C PRO A 891 18.67 2.49 26.69
N GLY A 892 18.18 2.31 27.91
CA GLY A 892 18.69 1.31 28.86
C GLY A 892 19.90 1.77 29.68
N GLY A 893 19.64 2.18 30.92
CA GLY A 893 20.67 2.38 31.95
C GLY A 893 20.10 2.00 33.30
N PHE A 894 20.52 0.85 33.86
CA PHE A 894 20.39 0.62 35.30
C PHE A 894 21.30 1.61 36.04
N LEU A 895 20.86 2.08 37.20
CA LEU A 895 21.59 3.06 38.00
C LEU A 895 22.84 2.44 38.65
N ASP A 896 24.00 2.57 37.99
CA ASP A 896 25.28 2.58 38.71
C ASP A 896 25.30 3.81 39.63
N GLN A 897 25.42 3.57 40.93
CA GLN A 897 25.29 4.60 41.98
C GLN A 897 26.56 5.45 42.16
N GLU A 898 27.00 6.16 41.11
CA GLU A 898 28.05 7.18 41.25
C GLU A 898 27.95 8.27 40.15
N ASN A 899 28.12 9.54 40.54
CA ASN A 899 28.16 10.74 39.68
C ASN A 899 26.82 11.32 39.15
N PHE A 900 25.91 11.74 40.05
CA PHE A 900 24.96 12.83 39.73
C PHE A 900 24.81 13.84 40.86
N VAL A 901 25.84 14.68 41.06
CA VAL A 901 25.82 15.82 42.00
C VAL A 901 26.49 17.03 41.35
N GLY A 902 25.70 17.92 40.75
CA GLY A 902 26.14 19.19 40.16
C GLY A 902 25.12 19.82 39.22
N GLU A 903 25.09 21.15 39.14
CA GLU A 903 24.46 21.94 38.07
C GLU A 903 22.97 21.59 37.78
N THR A 904 22.07 21.59 38.77
CA THR A 904 21.44 22.76 39.43
C THR A 904 20.97 23.91 38.53
N ILE A 905 19.64 24.00 38.35
CA ILE A 905 18.81 25.21 38.53
C ILE A 905 19.26 26.48 37.77
N GLU A 906 18.74 26.70 36.55
CA GLU A 906 18.51 28.08 36.05
C GLU A 906 17.41 28.24 34.97
N GLN A 907 16.94 27.17 34.30
CA GLN A 907 16.02 27.30 33.15
C GLN A 907 14.51 27.27 33.47
N GLN A 908 14.08 26.99 34.71
CA GLN A 908 12.68 26.74 35.05
C GLN A 908 11.77 27.98 35.30
N GLN A 909 12.24 29.22 35.07
CA GLN A 909 11.51 30.45 35.44
C GLN A 909 10.97 31.30 34.25
N ARG A 910 10.72 30.71 33.07
CA ARG A 910 10.11 31.43 31.93
C ARG A 910 9.06 30.64 31.12
N ALA A 911 8.16 29.93 31.81
CA ALA A 911 6.99 29.29 31.18
C ALA A 911 5.79 29.15 32.14
N GLN A 912 5.33 30.24 32.75
CA GLN A 912 4.06 30.26 33.50
C GLN A 912 3.26 31.54 33.20
N ASN A 913 2.23 31.38 32.37
CA ASN A 913 0.90 31.99 32.48
C ASN A 913 -0.02 31.35 31.42
N ASP A 914 -1.31 31.26 31.73
CA ASP A 914 -2.44 30.96 30.84
C ASP A 914 -2.45 29.59 30.10
N THR A 915 -2.75 28.50 30.82
CA THR A 915 -4.01 27.72 30.66
C THR A 915 -4.18 26.69 31.79
N GLU A 916 -5.38 26.12 31.94
CA GLU A 916 -5.76 25.20 33.04
C GLU A 916 -5.29 23.75 32.78
N GLU A 917 -4.05 23.42 33.19
CA GLU A 917 -3.64 22.02 33.38
C GLU A 917 -4.01 21.50 34.79
N PRO A 918 -4.33 20.20 34.94
CA PRO A 918 -4.58 19.61 36.26
C PRO A 918 -3.28 19.48 37.07
N ASP A 919 -3.20 20.15 38.22
CA ASP A 919 -2.04 20.08 39.12
C ASP A 919 -1.91 18.69 39.78
N TRP A 920 -0.73 18.08 39.66
CA TRP A 920 -0.38 16.79 40.27
C TRP A 920 0.67 16.92 41.40
N THR A 921 1.10 18.12 41.75
CA THR A 921 2.14 18.34 42.77
C THR A 921 1.68 18.00 44.18
N ASP A 922 0.37 18.13 44.46
CA ASP A 922 -0.29 17.83 45.75
C ASP A 922 -0.36 16.34 46.14
N VAL A 923 0.20 15.42 45.32
CA VAL A 923 0.16 13.96 45.56
C VAL A 923 1.48 13.42 46.17
N LEU A 924 2.48 14.28 46.45
CA LEU A 924 3.81 13.86 46.89
C LEU A 924 4.17 14.31 48.33
N ILE A 925 4.85 13.41 49.04
CA ILE A 925 5.45 13.56 50.40
C ILE A 925 4.40 13.54 51.53
N PRO A 926 4.44 12.51 52.39
CA PRO A 926 5.16 12.63 53.66
C PRO A 926 6.57 11.99 53.62
N THR A 927 7.43 12.47 54.53
CA THR A 927 8.86 12.13 54.68
C THR A 927 9.13 10.75 55.26
#